data_AF-A0A498JHM2-F1
#
_entry.id   AF-A0A498JHM2-F1
#
_cell.length_a   1.000
_cell.length_b   1.000
_cell.length_c   1.000
_cell.angle_alpha   90.00
_cell.angle_beta   90.00
_cell.angle_gamma   90.00
#
_symmetry.space_group_name_H-M   'P 1'
#
loop_
_entity.id
_entity.type
_entity.pdbx_description
1 polymer ?
#
loop_
_entity_poly.entity_id
_entity_poly.type
_entity_poly.pdbx_seq_one_letter_code
_entity_poly.pdbx_strand_id
1 'polypeptide(L)'
;MPSSDSPMSLIISKCTVFPDLPSSLNDLPLSVSDLPMLSCHYIQKGLLFPLPPYPIIPSTHIPLLKSSLSQTLSRFPPLAGRLTTYPTGHVYITCNDAGADFIHASAPSLSIRDVLGPADVPDCVKELFAFDRTISYTGHHNAILAVQVTELNDAVFIGCSVNHAVTDGTSFWNFFNTFAELCRASSLSPNENYNYKKLTITRQPDFSRNSVLISPAVLRFPDGGPKVTFNVDEPLRERIFCFSREAIQKLKARTNNKKWSENEDVLLSAVEILGKQSSDPYQNNDNGARVTSIIENWFKTSNANSKTTAEISSFQSLCALLWRSVTRARNLPSSQTTTFRMAVNCRHRLEPKLDAFYFGNAIQSIPTYATAGEVLSHDTKWCAEQLNKGVKAHDNDGVRGVIEDWERNPRVFPLGNFDGAMMTMGSSPRFPMYDNDFGWGRPMAIRSGRANKFDGKISAFPGREGGGSVDLEVVLAPDAMAGLETDSEFMQYPSSQLLDCRKLELDLSSNSISAESNAFPAAASPDPDRPEPQTMSRTRILRNPIVFVFGFVSISCFLILTISILRLPDIPIGPYAATKTSRKSSQNDKLPIGKFGEMTLEMLPEDLPFTVFLPSERAFARDLRLRWKDSLSPEKMNDTYAIISRVLGFSTVPRSIASDSVPIGKELSYDSISGFTLWLSKEEDGAVMVNGVRSERVDVRRKASVVHVMDGVVMDAEFQQAVQTEEED
;
A
#
# COMPACT_ATOMS: atom_id res chain seq x y z
N MET A 1 39.36 22.57 5.51
CA MET A 1 38.83 21.48 4.69
C MET A 1 39.84 20.35 4.67
N PRO A 2 39.48 19.15 5.14
CA PRO A 2 39.92 17.90 4.55
C PRO A 2 38.81 17.38 3.63
N SER A 3 39.16 17.10 2.38
CA SER A 3 38.37 16.31 1.44
C SER A 3 38.29 14.87 1.96
N SER A 4 37.11 14.41 2.39
CA SER A 4 36.89 13.02 2.79
C SER A 4 36.53 12.17 1.57
N ASP A 5 37.53 11.85 0.74
CA ASP A 5 37.39 10.98 -0.44
C ASP A 5 37.36 9.47 -0.07
N SER A 6 36.94 9.12 1.14
CA SER A 6 36.70 7.71 1.50
C SER A 6 35.20 7.46 1.58
N PRO A 7 34.65 6.49 0.81
CA PRO A 7 33.23 6.17 0.86
C PRO A 7 32.85 5.74 2.29
N MET A 8 31.73 6.23 2.81
CA MET A 8 31.25 5.87 4.16
C MET A 8 30.71 4.43 4.20
N SER A 9 30.39 3.86 3.04
CA SER A 9 30.03 2.46 2.87
C SER A 9 31.14 1.66 2.17
N LEU A 10 31.43 0.47 2.71
CA LEU A 10 32.34 -0.50 2.11
C LEU A 10 31.52 -1.59 1.41
N ILE A 11 31.74 -1.79 0.12
CA ILE A 11 31.12 -2.91 -0.62
C ILE A 11 31.80 -4.21 -0.18
N ILE A 12 31.02 -5.12 0.42
CA ILE A 12 31.46 -6.46 0.84
C ILE A 12 31.43 -7.41 -0.36
N SER A 13 30.34 -7.39 -1.13
CA SER A 13 30.21 -8.25 -2.32
C SER A 13 29.28 -7.64 -3.36
N LYS A 14 29.55 -7.95 -4.63
CA LYS A 14 28.66 -7.66 -5.76
C LYS A 14 28.46 -8.94 -6.57
N CYS A 15 27.22 -9.28 -6.89
CA CYS A 15 26.91 -10.42 -7.75
C CYS A 15 25.67 -10.13 -8.61
N THR A 16 25.48 -10.93 -9.66
CA THR A 16 24.24 -10.93 -10.44
C THR A 16 23.32 -12.04 -9.93
N VAL A 17 22.06 -11.70 -9.66
CA VAL A 17 21.01 -12.64 -9.29
C VAL A 17 20.17 -12.95 -10.52
N PHE A 18 20.08 -14.23 -10.85
CA PHE A 18 19.31 -14.74 -11.98
C PHE A 18 17.93 -15.23 -11.51
N PRO A 19 16.91 -15.20 -12.38
CA PRO A 19 15.62 -15.83 -12.09
C PRO A 19 15.77 -17.34 -11.82
N ASP A 20 14.96 -17.89 -10.91
CA ASP A 20 15.02 -19.31 -10.53
C ASP A 20 14.37 -20.25 -11.56
N LEU A 21 13.46 -19.69 -12.36
CA LEU A 21 12.80 -20.31 -13.51
C LEU A 21 13.06 -19.48 -14.76
N PRO A 22 13.36 -20.13 -15.91
CA PRO A 22 13.57 -19.43 -17.16
C PRO A 22 12.30 -18.70 -17.61
N SER A 23 12.47 -17.51 -18.17
CA SER A 23 11.38 -16.73 -18.76
C SER A 23 10.84 -17.41 -20.01
N SER A 24 9.52 -17.47 -20.13
CA SER A 24 8.81 -17.76 -21.38
C SER A 24 8.16 -16.51 -22.00
N LEU A 25 8.41 -15.34 -21.42
CA LEU A 25 7.81 -14.08 -21.84
C LEU A 25 8.53 -13.56 -23.08
N ASN A 26 7.76 -13.25 -24.13
CA ASN A 26 8.28 -12.60 -25.33
C ASN A 26 8.75 -11.17 -25.03
N ASP A 27 9.52 -10.61 -25.95
CA ASP A 27 9.95 -9.21 -25.89
C ASP A 27 8.75 -8.26 -25.76
N LEU A 28 8.83 -7.36 -24.78
CA LEU A 28 7.77 -6.40 -24.49
C LEU A 28 8.10 -5.07 -25.17
N PRO A 29 7.26 -4.56 -26.09
CA PRO A 29 7.43 -3.20 -26.59
C PRO A 29 7.30 -2.18 -25.46
N LEU A 30 8.15 -1.16 -25.49
CA LEU A 30 7.96 0.02 -24.64
C LEU A 30 6.75 0.83 -25.13
N SER A 31 5.90 1.21 -24.19
CA SER A 31 4.73 2.04 -24.45
C SER A 31 5.09 3.52 -24.68
N VAL A 32 4.12 4.31 -25.15
CA VAL A 32 4.21 5.77 -25.23
C VAL A 32 4.45 6.45 -23.88
N SER A 33 4.14 5.77 -22.77
CA SER A 33 4.44 6.25 -21.41
C SER A 33 5.85 5.83 -20.94
N ASP A 34 6.38 4.73 -21.47
CA ASP A 34 7.73 4.22 -21.16
C ASP A 34 8.81 4.98 -21.94
N LEU A 35 8.60 5.20 -23.23
CA LEU A 35 9.59 5.78 -24.15
C LEU A 35 10.15 7.13 -23.67
N PRO A 36 9.34 8.10 -23.18
CA PRO A 36 9.84 9.37 -22.66
C PRO A 36 10.80 9.22 -21.47
N MET A 37 10.61 8.16 -20.67
CA MET A 37 11.40 7.87 -19.47
C MET A 37 12.82 7.38 -19.78
N LEU A 38 13.13 7.04 -21.04
CA LEU A 38 14.48 6.64 -21.46
C LEU A 38 15.54 7.72 -21.16
N SER A 39 15.13 8.99 -21.08
CA SER A 39 15.99 10.11 -20.69
C SER A 39 16.12 10.34 -19.18
N CYS A 40 15.26 9.73 -18.36
CA CYS A 40 15.23 9.92 -16.90
C CYS A 40 16.30 9.05 -16.22
N HIS A 41 16.73 9.42 -15.01
CA HIS A 41 17.51 8.52 -14.17
C HIS A 41 16.64 7.33 -13.70
N TYR A 42 17.29 6.25 -13.29
CA TYR A 42 16.66 5.13 -12.59
C TYR A 42 15.89 5.64 -11.34
N ILE A 43 14.77 5.00 -11.01
CA ILE A 43 14.06 5.24 -9.75
C ILE A 43 14.91 4.65 -8.62
N GLN A 44 15.16 5.41 -7.56
CA GLN A 44 15.86 4.95 -6.36
C GLN A 44 14.96 5.14 -5.13
N LYS A 45 14.55 4.03 -4.50
CA LYS A 45 13.79 4.03 -3.24
C LYS A 45 14.35 2.99 -2.29
N GLY A 46 14.53 3.38 -1.03
CA GLY A 46 15.15 2.55 -0.03
C GLY A 46 14.38 2.54 1.28
N LEU A 47 14.49 1.43 1.98
CA LEU A 47 13.76 1.11 3.19
C LEU A 47 14.76 0.93 4.33
N LEU A 48 14.60 1.70 5.40
CA LEU A 48 15.40 1.59 6.62
C LEU A 48 14.68 0.70 7.62
N PHE A 49 15.33 -0.37 8.08
CA PHE A 49 14.83 -1.29 9.09
C PHE A 49 15.73 -1.26 10.32
N PRO A 50 15.20 -1.48 11.54
CA PRO A 50 16.06 -1.80 12.67
C PRO A 50 16.78 -3.12 12.40
N LEU A 51 17.80 -3.45 13.20
CA LEU A 51 18.41 -4.77 13.10
C LEU A 51 17.35 -5.88 13.27
N PRO A 52 17.39 -6.94 12.43
CA PRO A 52 16.48 -8.07 12.56
C PRO A 52 16.55 -8.69 13.96
N PRO A 53 15.41 -9.08 14.58
CA PRO A 53 15.43 -9.74 15.88
C PRO A 53 16.16 -11.10 15.83
N TYR A 54 16.94 -11.38 16.88
CA TYR A 54 17.56 -12.70 17.09
C TYR A 54 16.48 -13.80 17.16
N PRO A 55 16.67 -15.00 16.56
CA PRO A 55 17.94 -15.62 16.19
C PRO A 55 18.19 -15.67 14.67
N ILE A 56 17.80 -14.64 13.91
CA ILE A 56 18.25 -14.53 12.50
C ILE A 56 19.72 -14.10 12.55
N ILE A 57 20.61 -15.10 12.60
CA ILE A 57 22.06 -14.92 12.60
C ILE A 57 22.41 -13.94 11.46
N PRO A 58 23.25 -12.91 11.68
CA PRO A 58 23.66 -11.95 10.65
C PRO A 58 24.11 -12.60 9.33
N SER A 59 24.58 -13.85 9.35
CA SER A 59 25.01 -14.60 8.16
C SER A 59 23.89 -15.16 7.27
N THR A 60 22.61 -15.16 7.66
CA THR A 60 21.54 -15.84 6.89
C THR A 60 20.63 -14.91 6.09
N HIS A 61 20.57 -13.63 6.41
CA HIS A 61 19.65 -12.70 5.72
C HIS A 61 20.08 -12.39 4.28
N ILE A 62 21.37 -12.22 3.99
CA ILE A 62 21.84 -11.97 2.62
C ILE A 62 21.53 -13.16 1.68
N PRO A 63 21.82 -14.43 2.02
CA PRO A 63 21.40 -15.58 1.22
C PRO A 63 19.88 -15.65 1.00
N LEU A 64 19.09 -15.37 2.05
CA LEU A 64 17.63 -15.36 1.96
C LEU A 64 17.14 -14.29 0.97
N LEU A 65 17.61 -13.05 1.10
CA LEU A 65 17.27 -11.96 0.19
C LEU A 65 17.66 -12.27 -1.25
N LYS A 66 18.84 -12.87 -1.50
CA LYS A 66 19.24 -13.30 -2.84
C LYS A 66 18.32 -14.37 -3.41
N SER A 67 17.97 -15.38 -2.61
CA SER A 67 17.07 -16.47 -3.01
C SER A 67 15.66 -15.95 -3.32
N SER A 68 15.11 -15.07 -2.48
CA SER A 68 13.79 -14.49 -2.68
C SER A 68 13.75 -13.50 -3.85
N LEU A 69 14.85 -12.76 -4.09
CA LEU A 69 14.99 -11.94 -5.29
C LEU A 69 14.99 -12.81 -6.55
N SER A 70 15.73 -13.93 -6.55
CA SER A 70 15.74 -14.90 -7.65
C SER A 70 14.32 -15.41 -7.99
N GLN A 71 13.54 -15.77 -6.97
CA GLN A 71 12.14 -16.18 -7.14
C GLN A 71 11.24 -15.05 -7.65
N THR A 72 11.46 -13.83 -7.17
CA THR A 72 10.68 -12.65 -7.59
C THR A 72 10.97 -12.31 -9.05
N LEU A 73 12.23 -12.42 -9.49
CA LEU A 73 12.60 -12.17 -10.88
C LEU A 73 11.91 -13.13 -11.86
N SER A 74 11.63 -14.37 -11.46
CA SER A 74 10.82 -15.28 -12.29
C SER A 74 9.33 -14.93 -12.34
N ARG A 75 8.85 -14.06 -11.45
CA ARG A 75 7.49 -13.45 -11.53
C ARG A 75 7.51 -12.11 -12.24
N PHE A 76 8.67 -11.46 -12.31
CA PHE A 76 8.92 -10.21 -13.02
C PHE A 76 10.04 -10.34 -14.06
N PRO A 77 9.89 -11.20 -15.11
CA PRO A 77 10.93 -11.43 -16.11
C PRO A 77 11.55 -10.17 -16.72
N PRO A 78 10.78 -9.09 -17.01
CA PRO A 78 11.35 -7.85 -17.55
C PRO A 78 12.45 -7.24 -16.69
N LEU A 79 12.44 -7.44 -15.37
CA LEU A 79 13.44 -6.88 -14.46
C LEU A 79 14.78 -7.63 -14.48
N ALA A 80 14.78 -8.88 -14.97
CA ALA A 80 15.99 -9.64 -15.27
C ALA A 80 16.44 -9.48 -16.74
N GLY A 81 15.73 -8.69 -17.55
CA GLY A 81 16.01 -8.51 -18.98
C GLY A 81 17.03 -7.43 -19.31
N ARG A 82 17.05 -7.03 -20.58
CA ARG A 82 17.77 -5.83 -21.09
C ARG A 82 16.89 -5.07 -22.09
N LEU A 83 17.18 -3.79 -22.28
CA LEU A 83 16.59 -3.04 -23.39
C LEU A 83 17.24 -3.44 -24.71
N THR A 84 16.45 -3.53 -25.77
CA THR A 84 16.93 -3.82 -27.12
C THR A 84 16.26 -2.86 -28.10
N THR A 85 17.06 -2.22 -28.96
CA THR A 85 16.53 -1.42 -30.07
C THR A 85 16.56 -2.24 -31.35
N TYR A 86 15.41 -2.43 -31.97
CA TYR A 86 15.29 -3.15 -33.25
C TYR A 86 15.75 -2.25 -34.42
N PRO A 87 16.09 -2.81 -35.59
CA PRO A 87 16.48 -2.02 -36.76
C PRO A 87 15.43 -0.98 -37.21
N THR A 88 14.16 -1.19 -36.86
CA THR A 88 13.07 -0.23 -37.09
C THR A 88 13.10 0.98 -36.16
N GLY A 89 14.00 0.99 -35.15
CA GLY A 89 14.14 2.02 -34.13
C GLY A 89 13.27 1.83 -32.88
N HIS A 90 12.41 0.82 -32.86
CA HIS A 90 11.55 0.53 -31.70
C HIS A 90 12.37 -0.12 -30.58
N VAL A 91 12.11 0.33 -29.35
CA VAL A 91 12.78 -0.18 -28.15
C VAL A 91 11.87 -1.18 -27.44
N TYR A 92 12.43 -2.33 -27.08
CA TYR A 92 11.77 -3.42 -26.39
C TYR A 92 12.52 -3.76 -25.09
N ILE A 93 11.82 -4.44 -24.18
CA ILE A 93 12.44 -5.18 -23.09
C ILE A 93 12.56 -6.64 -23.52
N THR A 94 13.78 -7.10 -23.73
CA THR A 94 14.07 -8.50 -24.00
C THR A 94 14.19 -9.23 -22.67
N CYS A 95 13.28 -10.18 -22.42
CA CYS A 95 13.25 -10.97 -21.18
C CYS A 95 14.23 -12.15 -21.27
N ASN A 96 15.52 -11.84 -21.41
CA ASN A 96 16.61 -12.79 -21.68
C ASN A 96 17.28 -13.38 -20.43
N ASP A 97 16.69 -13.21 -19.25
CA ASP A 97 17.22 -13.70 -17.98
C ASP A 97 18.68 -13.26 -17.69
N ALA A 98 19.12 -12.12 -18.22
CA ALA A 98 20.46 -11.57 -17.98
C ALA A 98 20.72 -11.13 -16.51
N GLY A 99 19.70 -11.20 -15.65
CA GLY A 99 19.77 -11.04 -14.21
C GLY A 99 19.79 -9.58 -13.75
N ALA A 100 19.64 -9.42 -12.42
CA ALA A 100 19.68 -8.16 -11.69
C ALA A 100 20.94 -8.04 -10.83
N ASP A 101 21.42 -6.83 -10.58
CA ASP A 101 22.58 -6.60 -9.72
C ASP A 101 22.17 -6.69 -8.24
N PHE A 102 22.97 -7.39 -7.43
CA PHE A 102 22.82 -7.44 -5.99
C PHE A 102 24.13 -7.03 -5.32
N ILE A 103 24.07 -6.01 -4.46
CA ILE A 103 25.21 -5.44 -3.77
C ILE A 103 24.99 -5.60 -2.27
N HIS A 104 25.98 -6.15 -1.58
CA HIS A 104 26.04 -6.20 -0.12
C HIS A 104 27.14 -5.25 0.33
N ALA A 105 26.81 -4.31 1.21
CA ALA A 105 27.72 -3.31 1.75
C ALA A 105 27.60 -3.20 3.28
N SER A 106 28.61 -2.63 3.92
CA SER A 106 28.61 -2.33 5.35
C SER A 106 29.07 -0.90 5.58
N ALA A 107 28.36 -0.19 6.44
CA ALA A 107 28.60 1.20 6.84
C ALA A 107 28.50 1.31 8.37
N PRO A 108 29.43 0.70 9.13
CA PRO A 108 29.35 0.61 10.58
C PRO A 108 29.51 1.97 11.28
N SER A 109 29.95 3.01 10.57
CA SER A 109 30.01 4.38 11.08
C SER A 109 28.68 5.14 10.97
N LEU A 110 27.66 4.56 10.32
CA LEU A 110 26.34 5.15 10.17
C LEU A 110 25.32 4.45 11.07
N SER A 111 24.41 5.23 11.62
CA SER A 111 23.29 4.76 12.44
C SER A 111 21.94 5.28 11.92
N ILE A 112 20.84 4.80 12.50
CA ILE A 112 19.49 5.35 12.27
C ILE A 112 19.48 6.87 12.49
N ARG A 113 20.16 7.35 13.54
CA ARG A 113 20.23 8.76 13.88
C ARG A 113 20.92 9.58 12.79
N ASP A 114 21.95 9.04 12.15
CA ASP A 114 22.65 9.75 11.07
C ASP A 114 21.79 9.86 9.81
N VAL A 115 20.86 8.93 9.59
CA VAL A 115 19.96 8.90 8.43
C VAL A 115 18.68 9.73 8.64
N LEU A 116 18.18 9.79 9.87
CA LEU A 116 16.88 10.41 10.19
C LEU A 116 16.98 11.71 11.01
N GLY A 117 18.09 11.93 11.72
CA GLY A 117 18.26 13.04 12.65
C GLY A 117 18.55 14.40 12.00
N PRO A 118 19.37 14.49 10.93
CA PRO A 118 19.57 15.75 10.23
C PRO A 118 18.27 16.27 9.60
N ALA A 119 18.09 17.58 9.62
CA ALA A 119 16.89 18.20 9.07
C ALA A 119 16.89 18.24 7.52
N ASP A 120 18.08 18.31 6.90
CA ASP A 120 18.26 18.01 5.48
C ASP A 120 18.55 16.52 5.32
N VAL A 121 18.07 15.90 4.24
CA VAL A 121 18.43 14.52 3.92
C VAL A 121 19.95 14.44 3.70
N PRO A 122 20.68 13.68 4.53
CA PRO A 122 22.14 13.70 4.51
C PRO A 122 22.70 12.98 3.28
N ASP A 123 23.86 13.44 2.80
CA ASP A 123 24.50 12.88 1.60
C ASP A 123 24.83 11.38 1.74
N CYS A 124 25.03 10.88 2.97
CA CYS A 124 25.28 9.47 3.24
C CYS A 124 24.17 8.56 2.69
N VAL A 125 22.92 9.02 2.67
CA VAL A 125 21.77 8.28 2.13
C VAL A 125 21.99 7.92 0.66
N LYS A 126 22.67 8.77 -0.09
CA LYS A 126 22.89 8.60 -1.53
C LYS A 126 23.87 7.47 -1.83
N GLU A 127 24.77 7.14 -0.89
CA GLU A 127 25.71 6.01 -0.98
C GLU A 127 25.03 4.66 -0.70
N LEU A 128 23.82 4.66 -0.14
CA LEU A 128 23.06 3.44 0.18
C LEU A 128 22.32 2.87 -1.04
N PHE A 129 22.61 3.39 -2.24
CA PHE A 129 21.97 3.01 -3.49
C PHE A 129 22.98 2.66 -4.58
N ALA A 130 22.61 1.68 -5.41
CA ALA A 130 23.30 1.38 -6.65
C ALA A 130 22.88 2.35 -7.78
N PHE A 131 23.63 2.35 -8.89
CA PHE A 131 23.25 3.08 -10.11
C PHE A 131 23.01 4.58 -9.91
N ASP A 132 23.92 5.25 -9.18
CA ASP A 132 23.86 6.70 -8.99
C ASP A 132 23.76 7.43 -10.34
N ARG A 133 22.71 8.23 -10.51
CA ARG A 133 22.43 9.04 -11.70
C ARG A 133 22.46 8.26 -13.04
N THR A 134 22.25 6.94 -13.00
CA THR A 134 22.18 6.12 -14.21
C THR A 134 20.96 6.46 -15.04
N ILE A 135 21.14 6.76 -16.33
CA ILE A 135 20.06 7.09 -17.27
C ILE A 135 19.39 5.80 -17.79
N SER A 136 18.06 5.80 -17.87
CA SER A 136 17.22 4.66 -18.29
C SER A 136 17.63 4.06 -19.64
N TYR A 137 18.06 4.87 -20.61
CA TYR A 137 18.54 4.37 -21.90
C TYR A 137 19.75 3.42 -21.78
N THR A 138 20.55 3.52 -20.72
CA THR A 138 21.69 2.60 -20.49
C THR A 138 21.26 1.18 -20.15
N GLY A 139 19.97 0.91 -19.92
CA GLY A 139 19.42 -0.44 -19.74
C GLY A 139 19.64 -1.40 -20.92
N HIS A 140 20.16 -0.89 -22.05
CA HIS A 140 20.68 -1.73 -23.14
C HIS A 140 21.93 -2.52 -22.74
N HIS A 141 22.72 -1.99 -21.80
CA HIS A 141 24.02 -2.53 -21.41
C HIS A 141 24.09 -2.82 -19.90
N ASN A 142 23.36 -2.04 -19.11
CA ASN A 142 23.26 -2.20 -17.67
C ASN A 142 22.08 -3.09 -17.27
N ALA A 143 22.14 -3.67 -16.07
CA ALA A 143 20.97 -4.33 -15.49
C ALA A 143 19.80 -3.35 -15.36
N ILE A 144 18.58 -3.86 -15.56
CA ILE A 144 17.35 -3.07 -15.39
C ILE A 144 17.10 -2.77 -13.91
N LEU A 145 17.53 -3.68 -13.03
CA LEU A 145 17.31 -3.64 -11.59
C LEU A 145 18.63 -3.85 -10.83
N ALA A 146 18.79 -3.10 -9.74
CA ALA A 146 19.75 -3.41 -8.68
C ALA A 146 19.12 -3.32 -7.29
N VAL A 147 19.51 -4.23 -6.40
CA VAL A 147 19.22 -4.18 -4.97
C VAL A 147 20.54 -4.06 -4.20
N GLN A 148 20.65 -3.03 -3.37
CA GLN A 148 21.75 -2.85 -2.44
C GLN A 148 21.25 -3.06 -1.01
N VAL A 149 21.88 -3.96 -0.28
CA VAL A 149 21.65 -4.17 1.15
C VAL A 149 22.86 -3.64 1.88
N THR A 150 22.66 -2.64 2.74
CA THR A 150 23.72 -2.01 3.51
C THR A 150 23.47 -2.23 5.00
N GLU A 151 24.40 -2.88 5.68
CA GLU A 151 24.39 -3.03 7.14
C GLU A 151 24.95 -1.76 7.79
N LEU A 152 24.15 -1.11 8.63
CA LEU A 152 24.53 0.04 9.46
C LEU A 152 24.86 -0.45 10.88
N ASN A 153 25.31 0.44 11.77
CA ASN A 153 25.62 0.10 13.16
C ASN A 153 24.43 -0.50 13.93
N ASP A 154 23.23 0.02 13.70
CA ASP A 154 21.99 -0.31 14.42
C ASP A 154 20.79 -0.55 13.48
N ALA A 155 21.04 -0.74 12.18
CA ALA A 155 20.01 -0.88 11.17
C ALA A 155 20.47 -1.65 9.92
N VAL A 156 19.49 -2.02 9.08
CA VAL A 156 19.73 -2.48 7.71
C VAL A 156 18.98 -1.56 6.75
N PHE A 157 19.66 -1.11 5.70
CA PHE A 157 19.06 -0.35 4.62
C PHE A 157 18.98 -1.18 3.35
N ILE A 158 17.78 -1.33 2.78
CA ILE A 158 17.55 -2.01 1.51
C ILE A 158 17.21 -0.96 0.46
N GLY A 159 18.20 -0.59 -0.36
CA GLY A 159 18.06 0.34 -1.49
C GLY A 159 17.73 -0.40 -2.78
N CYS A 160 16.69 0.02 -3.49
CA CYS A 160 16.30 -0.55 -4.77
C CYS A 160 16.40 0.51 -5.88
N SER A 161 17.08 0.17 -6.97
CA SER A 161 17.32 1.03 -8.13
C SER A 161 16.80 0.36 -9.40
N VAL A 162 15.81 0.95 -10.06
CA VAL A 162 15.15 0.35 -11.23
C VAL A 162 15.03 1.32 -12.41
N ASN A 163 15.16 0.81 -13.62
CA ASN A 163 15.04 1.58 -14.85
C ASN A 163 13.64 2.21 -14.98
N HIS A 164 13.57 3.54 -15.09
CA HIS A 164 12.30 4.25 -15.09
C HIS A 164 11.50 4.03 -16.38
N ALA A 165 12.14 3.65 -17.49
CA ALA A 165 11.45 3.25 -18.72
C ALA A 165 10.82 1.85 -18.63
N VAL A 166 11.08 1.09 -17.56
CA VAL A 166 10.52 -0.26 -17.36
C VAL A 166 9.41 -0.25 -16.30
N THR A 167 9.46 0.67 -15.34
CA THR A 167 8.47 0.74 -14.25
C THR A 167 8.10 2.18 -13.90
N ASP A 168 6.83 2.41 -13.61
CA ASP A 168 6.37 3.55 -12.81
C ASP A 168 6.29 3.21 -11.31
N GLY A 169 5.84 4.16 -10.47
CA GLY A 169 5.70 3.94 -9.03
C GLY A 169 4.78 2.77 -8.66
N THR A 170 3.70 2.55 -9.40
CA THR A 170 2.75 1.45 -9.12
C THR A 170 3.38 0.09 -9.38
N SER A 171 3.98 -0.09 -10.56
CA SER A 171 4.64 -1.35 -10.94
C SER A 171 5.91 -1.60 -10.12
N PHE A 172 6.65 -0.55 -9.75
CA PHE A 172 7.80 -0.63 -8.86
C PHE A 172 7.43 -1.15 -7.46
N TRP A 173 6.43 -0.56 -6.81
CA TRP A 173 6.01 -0.99 -5.47
C TRP A 173 5.31 -2.36 -5.49
N ASN A 174 4.69 -2.76 -6.61
CA ASN A 174 4.23 -4.14 -6.76
C ASN A 174 5.42 -5.12 -6.68
N PHE A 175 6.48 -4.86 -7.43
CA PHE A 175 7.72 -5.66 -7.37
C PHE A 175 8.33 -5.68 -5.96
N PHE A 176 8.55 -4.51 -5.35
CA PHE A 176 9.25 -4.43 -4.06
C PHE A 176 8.47 -5.14 -2.94
N ASN A 177 7.14 -4.97 -2.90
CA ASN A 177 6.29 -5.68 -1.94
C ASN A 177 6.24 -7.18 -2.20
N THR A 178 6.24 -7.61 -3.47
CA THR A 178 6.30 -9.05 -3.80
C THR A 178 7.64 -9.65 -3.36
N PHE A 179 8.74 -8.90 -3.51
CA PHE A 179 10.06 -9.31 -3.03
C PHE A 179 10.06 -9.51 -1.50
N ALA A 180 9.48 -8.56 -0.76
CA ALA A 180 9.31 -8.69 0.70
C ALA A 180 8.41 -9.89 1.07
N GLU A 181 7.28 -10.05 0.39
CA GLU A 181 6.33 -11.17 0.58
C GLU A 181 7.02 -12.53 0.45
N LEU A 182 7.80 -12.72 -0.63
CA LEU A 182 8.51 -13.97 -0.88
C LEU A 182 9.67 -14.20 0.08
N CYS A 183 10.34 -13.14 0.54
CA CYS A 183 11.35 -13.21 1.59
C CYS A 183 10.76 -13.73 2.90
N ARG A 184 9.65 -13.12 3.35
CA ARG A 184 8.94 -13.52 4.56
C ARG A 184 8.36 -14.93 4.47
N ALA A 185 7.79 -15.31 3.32
CA ALA A 185 7.31 -16.67 3.12
C ALA A 185 8.44 -17.70 3.21
N SER A 186 9.62 -17.36 2.70
CA SER A 186 10.81 -18.23 2.73
C SER A 186 11.41 -18.34 4.14
N SER A 187 11.33 -17.30 4.98
CA SER A 187 11.83 -17.36 6.37
C SER A 187 10.96 -18.23 7.29
N LEU A 188 9.66 -18.35 7.01
CA LEU A 188 8.70 -19.06 7.87
C LEU A 188 8.69 -20.59 7.66
N SER A 189 9.35 -21.13 6.64
CA SER A 189 9.38 -22.58 6.36
C SER A 189 10.78 -23.08 5.96
N PRO A 190 11.72 -23.20 6.93
CA PRO A 190 13.10 -23.64 6.65
C PRO A 190 13.24 -25.15 6.42
N ASN A 191 12.31 -25.96 6.95
CA ASN A 191 12.39 -27.42 6.98
C ASN A 191 11.03 -28.03 6.61
N GLU A 192 10.84 -28.39 5.33
CA GLU A 192 10.06 -29.54 4.84
C GLU A 192 9.91 -29.42 3.31
N ASN A 193 9.48 -30.49 2.64
CA ASN A 193 9.20 -30.59 1.20
C ASN A 193 8.09 -29.64 0.70
N TYR A 194 8.11 -28.36 1.10
CA TYR A 194 7.27 -27.32 0.56
C TYR A 194 7.77 -27.03 -0.85
N ASN A 195 6.90 -27.29 -1.83
CA ASN A 195 7.23 -27.03 -3.22
C ASN A 195 7.23 -25.51 -3.45
N TYR A 196 8.36 -24.85 -3.22
CA TYR A 196 8.56 -23.40 -3.37
C TYR A 196 8.10 -22.89 -4.76
N LYS A 197 8.03 -23.77 -5.76
CA LYS A 197 7.43 -23.49 -7.09
C LYS A 197 5.93 -23.18 -7.08
N LYS A 198 5.22 -23.35 -5.95
CA LYS A 198 3.77 -23.16 -5.82
C LYS A 198 3.37 -21.99 -4.91
N LEU A 199 4.31 -21.14 -4.50
CA LEU A 199 3.96 -19.90 -3.79
C LEU A 199 3.22 -18.96 -4.76
N THR A 200 1.92 -18.83 -4.55
CA THR A 200 1.08 -17.85 -5.26
C THR A 200 1.34 -16.49 -4.64
N ILE A 201 1.90 -15.55 -5.42
CA ILE A 201 2.05 -14.16 -4.99
C ILE A 201 0.69 -13.47 -4.97
N THR A 202 0.49 -12.55 -4.02
CA THR A 202 -0.79 -11.84 -3.87
C THR A 202 -1.14 -10.94 -5.06
N ARG A 203 -0.13 -10.36 -5.72
CA ARG A 203 -0.31 -9.32 -6.76
C ARG A 203 0.42 -9.68 -8.04
N GLN A 204 -0.24 -10.46 -8.89
CA GLN A 204 0.34 -10.89 -10.17
C GLN A 204 0.49 -9.71 -11.14
N PRO A 205 1.70 -9.46 -11.68
CA PRO A 205 1.89 -8.42 -12.69
C PRO A 205 1.23 -8.80 -14.02
N ASP A 206 0.55 -7.83 -14.65
CA ASP A 206 0.05 -7.97 -16.01
C ASP A 206 1.08 -7.44 -17.03
N PHE A 207 1.61 -8.35 -17.84
CA PHE A 207 2.55 -8.01 -18.91
C PHE A 207 1.86 -7.79 -20.26
N SER A 208 0.53 -7.74 -20.31
CA SER A 208 -0.18 -7.51 -21.56
C SER A 208 0.26 -6.19 -22.20
N ARG A 209 0.31 -6.19 -23.54
CA ARG A 209 0.66 -5.03 -24.38
C ARG A 209 -0.44 -4.75 -25.39
N ASN A 210 -1.67 -5.08 -25.02
CA ASN A 210 -2.86 -4.95 -25.86
C ASN A 210 -3.66 -3.72 -25.45
N SER A 211 -3.06 -2.53 -25.56
CA SER A 211 -3.70 -1.27 -25.18
C SER A 211 -3.29 -0.12 -26.07
N VAL A 212 -4.00 1.02 -25.96
CA VAL A 212 -3.66 2.26 -26.68
C VAL A 212 -2.29 2.83 -26.31
N LEU A 213 -1.69 2.38 -25.20
CA LEU A 213 -0.35 2.81 -24.83
C LEU A 213 0.73 2.26 -25.78
N ILE A 214 0.42 1.23 -26.57
CA ILE A 214 1.37 0.71 -27.56
C ILE A 214 1.16 1.40 -28.90
N SER A 215 2.22 2.06 -29.36
CA SER A 215 2.23 2.90 -30.55
C SER A 215 3.30 2.46 -31.55
N PRO A 216 3.06 2.63 -32.86
CA PRO A 216 4.09 2.48 -33.89
C PRO A 216 5.07 3.67 -33.97
N ALA A 217 4.87 4.73 -33.18
CA ALA A 217 5.74 5.89 -33.19
C ALA A 217 7.13 5.56 -32.60
N VAL A 218 8.18 6.07 -33.23
CA VAL A 218 9.57 5.84 -32.81
C VAL A 218 10.14 7.11 -32.20
N LEU A 219 10.55 7.03 -30.94
CA LEU A 219 11.35 8.06 -30.29
C LEU A 219 12.81 7.92 -30.71
N ARG A 220 13.33 8.91 -31.45
CA ARG A 220 14.71 8.93 -31.93
C ARG A 220 15.62 9.67 -30.96
N PHE A 221 16.84 9.19 -30.82
CA PHE A 221 17.89 9.82 -30.01
C PHE A 221 19.10 10.21 -30.87
N PRO A 222 19.87 11.22 -30.46
CA PRO A 222 21.16 11.50 -31.08
C PRO A 222 22.17 10.38 -30.81
N ASP A 223 23.29 10.40 -31.53
CA ASP A 223 24.41 9.50 -31.28
C ASP A 223 24.88 9.64 -29.82
N GLY A 224 25.02 8.51 -29.12
CA GLY A 224 25.34 8.46 -27.69
C GLY A 224 24.11 8.42 -26.76
N GLY A 225 22.88 8.49 -27.30
CA GLY A 225 21.65 8.34 -26.52
C GLY A 225 21.15 9.64 -25.87
N PRO A 226 20.03 9.59 -25.13
CA PRO A 226 19.48 10.74 -24.45
C PRO A 226 20.32 11.15 -23.23
N LYS A 227 20.16 12.43 -22.85
CA LYS A 227 20.62 12.99 -21.58
C LYS A 227 19.41 13.40 -20.74
N VAL A 228 19.59 13.55 -19.43
CA VAL A 228 18.59 14.22 -18.60
C VAL A 228 18.37 15.66 -19.04
N THR A 229 17.18 16.18 -18.78
CA THR A 229 16.74 17.52 -19.20
C THR A 229 16.96 18.59 -18.13
N PHE A 230 17.71 18.29 -17.06
CA PHE A 230 17.98 19.18 -15.94
C PHE A 230 19.46 19.17 -15.57
N ASN A 231 19.93 20.20 -14.86
CA ASN A 231 21.30 20.29 -14.40
C ASN A 231 21.50 19.39 -13.16
N VAL A 232 22.35 18.37 -13.28
CA VAL A 232 22.63 17.41 -12.19
C VAL A 232 23.60 17.93 -11.13
N ASP A 233 24.29 19.03 -11.43
CA ASP A 233 25.32 19.62 -10.58
C ASP A 233 24.84 20.92 -9.90
N GLU A 234 23.55 21.26 -10.06
CA GLU A 234 22.94 22.38 -9.37
C GLU A 234 22.97 22.16 -7.85
N PRO A 235 23.36 23.16 -7.04
CA PRO A 235 23.26 23.06 -5.59
C PRO A 235 21.79 22.92 -5.17
N LEU A 236 21.48 21.88 -4.40
CA LEU A 236 20.12 21.58 -3.96
C LEU A 236 20.10 21.26 -2.46
N ARG A 237 19.04 21.70 -1.78
CA ARG A 237 18.67 21.22 -0.46
C ARG A 237 17.49 20.26 -0.59
N GLU A 238 17.57 19.15 0.14
CA GLU A 238 16.54 18.12 0.20
C GLU A 238 16.02 18.03 1.63
N ARG A 239 14.72 18.26 1.82
CA ARG A 239 14.05 18.21 3.12
C ARG A 239 12.84 17.31 3.07
N ILE A 240 12.52 16.69 4.20
CA ILE A 240 11.27 15.94 4.37
C ILE A 240 10.40 16.72 5.35
N PHE A 241 9.19 17.09 4.95
CA PHE A 241 8.21 17.74 5.82
C PHE A 241 7.12 16.73 6.17
N CYS A 242 6.95 16.44 7.46
CA CYS A 242 6.02 15.44 7.96
C CYS A 242 4.70 16.10 8.36
N PHE A 243 3.63 15.76 7.66
CA PHE A 243 2.28 16.27 7.92
C PHE A 243 1.47 15.19 8.62
N SER A 244 0.98 15.51 9.82
CA SER A 244 0.02 14.65 10.52
C SER A 244 -1.30 14.62 9.75
N ARG A 245 -2.12 13.62 10.05
CA ARG A 245 -3.46 13.49 9.49
C ARG A 245 -4.31 14.74 9.81
N GLU A 246 -4.26 15.21 11.04
CA GLU A 246 -5.01 16.37 11.55
C GLU A 246 -4.58 17.64 10.81
N ALA A 247 -3.27 17.82 10.59
CA ALA A 247 -2.75 18.94 9.82
C ALA A 247 -3.28 18.95 8.37
N ILE A 248 -3.33 17.77 7.74
CA ILE A 248 -3.86 17.60 6.38
C ILE A 248 -5.37 17.88 6.33
N GLN A 249 -6.12 17.35 7.29
CA GLN A 249 -7.57 17.58 7.37
C GLN A 249 -7.88 19.05 7.64
N LYS A 250 -7.13 19.71 8.54
CA LYS A 250 -7.22 21.15 8.79
C LYS A 250 -6.93 21.96 7.53
N LEU A 251 -5.90 21.59 6.78
CA LEU A 251 -5.58 22.22 5.49
C LEU A 251 -6.72 22.04 4.47
N LYS A 252 -7.27 20.83 4.35
CA LYS A 252 -8.41 20.54 3.47
C LYS A 252 -9.65 21.33 3.87
N ALA A 253 -9.98 21.39 5.16
CA ALA A 253 -11.12 22.13 5.67
C ALA A 253 -10.99 23.63 5.35
N ARG A 254 -9.80 24.21 5.61
CA ARG A 254 -9.48 25.59 5.24
C ARG A 254 -9.61 25.81 3.73
N THR A 255 -9.08 24.90 2.91
CA THR A 255 -9.14 24.98 1.44
C THR A 255 -10.58 24.88 0.91
N ASN A 256 -11.46 24.14 1.60
CA ASN A 256 -12.86 24.00 1.20
C ASN A 256 -13.79 25.05 1.84
N ASN A 257 -13.27 26.01 2.62
CA ASN A 257 -14.04 26.97 3.42
C ASN A 257 -15.05 26.33 4.37
N LYS A 258 -14.74 25.14 4.92
CA LYS A 258 -15.53 24.47 5.94
C LYS A 258 -15.04 24.89 7.34
N LYS A 259 -15.96 25.05 8.30
CA LYS A 259 -15.56 25.26 9.71
C LYS A 259 -14.92 23.96 10.23
N TRP A 260 -13.77 24.06 10.86
CA TRP A 260 -13.15 22.94 11.56
C TRP A 260 -13.90 22.69 12.87
N SER A 261 -14.42 21.49 13.09
CA SER A 261 -14.90 21.01 14.39
C SER A 261 -14.19 19.70 14.71
N GLU A 262 -13.69 19.55 15.94
CA GLU A 262 -12.94 18.37 16.39
C GLU A 262 -13.80 17.08 16.38
N ASN A 263 -15.14 17.21 16.30
CA ASN A 263 -16.09 16.09 16.30
C ASN A 263 -16.54 15.62 14.89
N GLU A 264 -16.19 16.33 13.81
CA GLU A 264 -16.51 15.95 12.41
C GLU A 264 -15.52 14.93 11.80
N ASP A 265 -14.51 14.50 12.57
CA ASP A 265 -13.29 13.81 12.11
C ASP A 265 -13.49 12.38 11.54
N VAL A 266 -14.67 11.78 11.70
CA VAL A 266 -14.90 10.36 11.36
C VAL A 266 -15.68 10.18 10.06
N LEU A 267 -16.69 10.99 9.81
CA LEU A 267 -17.53 10.89 8.62
C LEU A 267 -16.74 11.30 7.35
N LEU A 268 -15.94 12.35 7.46
CA LEU A 268 -14.97 12.74 6.43
C LEU A 268 -13.88 11.69 6.23
N SER A 269 -13.48 10.98 7.30
CA SER A 269 -12.50 9.88 7.25
C SER A 269 -13.00 8.70 6.43
N ALA A 270 -14.25 8.25 6.60
CA ALA A 270 -14.82 7.18 5.80
C ALA A 270 -14.95 7.60 4.33
N VAL A 271 -15.49 8.79 4.05
CA VAL A 271 -15.60 9.33 2.67
C VAL A 271 -14.24 9.48 2.00
N GLU A 272 -13.18 9.78 2.75
CA GLU A 272 -11.82 9.89 2.23
C GLU A 272 -11.11 8.54 2.08
N ILE A 273 -11.32 7.58 2.99
CA ILE A 273 -10.90 6.18 2.83
C ILE A 273 -11.58 5.54 1.60
N LEU A 274 -12.83 5.90 1.32
CA LEU A 274 -13.61 5.38 0.19
C LEU A 274 -13.35 6.17 -1.11
N GLY A 275 -13.16 7.48 -1.04
CA GLY A 275 -12.70 8.31 -2.17
C GLY A 275 -11.27 7.98 -2.60
N LYS A 276 -10.42 7.49 -1.67
CA LYS A 276 -9.13 6.86 -1.96
C LYS A 276 -9.26 5.61 -2.85
N GLN A 277 -10.39 4.90 -2.80
CA GLN A 277 -10.67 3.71 -3.64
C GLN A 277 -11.38 4.06 -4.96
N SER A 278 -12.12 5.16 -5.03
CA SER A 278 -12.88 5.56 -6.23
C SER A 278 -12.04 6.23 -7.32
N SER A 279 -11.00 6.98 -6.93
CA SER A 279 -10.19 7.80 -7.85
C SER A 279 -8.94 7.10 -8.39
N ASP A 280 -8.65 5.90 -7.89
CA ASP A 280 -7.54 5.01 -8.26
C ASP A 280 -7.78 3.68 -7.50
N PRO A 281 -8.52 2.70 -8.06
CA PRO A 281 -8.78 1.45 -7.37
C PRO A 281 -7.51 0.60 -7.32
N TYR A 282 -6.64 0.84 -6.33
CA TYR A 282 -5.71 -0.18 -5.86
C TYR A 282 -6.52 -1.18 -5.04
N GLN A 283 -7.15 -2.15 -5.71
CA GLN A 283 -8.07 -3.10 -5.09
C GLN A 283 -7.32 -4.20 -4.34
N ASN A 284 -7.62 -4.33 -3.05
CA ASN A 284 -7.57 -5.62 -2.36
C ASN A 284 -8.85 -6.38 -2.69
N ASN A 285 -8.72 -7.56 -3.32
CA ASN A 285 -9.70 -8.63 -3.59
C ASN A 285 -11.12 -8.26 -4.07
N ASP A 286 -11.64 -9.02 -5.04
CA ASP A 286 -12.93 -8.83 -5.75
C ASP A 286 -14.19 -8.58 -4.88
N ASN A 287 -14.17 -8.93 -3.59
CA ASN A 287 -15.26 -8.62 -2.66
C ASN A 287 -15.24 -7.16 -2.18
N GLY A 288 -14.06 -6.54 -2.10
CA GLY A 288 -13.90 -5.13 -1.72
C GLY A 288 -14.45 -4.17 -2.79
N ALA A 289 -14.21 -4.46 -4.06
CA ALA A 289 -14.70 -3.69 -5.21
C ALA A 289 -16.24 -3.50 -5.21
N ARG A 290 -16.95 -4.58 -4.88
CA ARG A 290 -18.41 -4.61 -4.82
C ARG A 290 -18.94 -3.83 -3.60
N VAL A 291 -18.26 -3.93 -2.46
CA VAL A 291 -18.59 -3.17 -1.25
C VAL A 291 -18.35 -1.67 -1.44
N THR A 292 -17.24 -1.27 -2.05
CA THR A 292 -16.90 0.14 -2.33
C THR A 292 -17.95 0.81 -3.22
N SER A 293 -18.34 0.17 -4.34
CA SER A 293 -19.35 0.71 -5.27
C SER A 293 -20.74 0.86 -4.65
N ILE A 294 -21.08 0.03 -3.66
CA ILE A 294 -22.36 0.10 -2.97
C ILE A 294 -22.35 1.20 -1.90
N ILE A 295 -21.26 1.34 -1.16
CA ILE A 295 -21.08 2.43 -0.21
C ILE A 295 -21.06 3.79 -0.93
N GLU A 296 -20.45 3.87 -2.12
CA GLU A 296 -20.51 5.06 -2.99
C GLU A 296 -21.94 5.45 -3.39
N ASN A 297 -22.78 4.48 -3.74
CA ASN A 297 -24.18 4.73 -4.08
C ASN A 297 -25.02 5.15 -2.86
N TRP A 298 -24.70 4.63 -1.69
CA TRP A 298 -25.35 4.99 -0.43
C TRP A 298 -25.06 6.45 -0.02
N PHE A 299 -23.81 6.92 -0.19
CA PHE A 299 -23.45 8.33 0.03
C PHE A 299 -24.05 9.29 -1.01
N LYS A 300 -24.17 8.86 -2.27
CA LYS A 300 -24.87 9.66 -3.30
C LYS A 300 -26.34 9.88 -2.97
N THR A 301 -26.97 8.89 -2.34
CA THR A 301 -28.40 8.95 -1.99
C THR A 301 -28.65 9.83 -0.76
N SER A 302 -27.72 9.83 0.21
CA SER A 302 -27.79 10.68 1.41
C SER A 302 -27.42 12.15 1.16
N ASN A 303 -26.59 12.45 0.15
CA ASN A 303 -26.23 13.81 -0.26
C ASN A 303 -27.14 14.44 -1.33
N ALA A 304 -28.22 13.76 -1.75
CA ALA A 304 -29.09 14.20 -2.84
C ALA A 304 -29.81 15.55 -2.60
N ASN A 305 -29.73 16.12 -1.39
CA ASN A 305 -30.33 17.41 -1.05
C ASN A 305 -29.36 18.60 -0.92
N SER A 306 -28.08 18.47 -1.28
CA SER A 306 -27.20 19.66 -1.39
C SER A 306 -26.61 19.79 -2.80
N LYS A 307 -26.92 20.92 -3.47
CA LYS A 307 -26.19 21.35 -4.67
C LYS A 307 -24.77 21.74 -4.22
N THR A 308 -23.86 20.79 -4.13
CA THR A 308 -22.47 21.05 -3.74
C THR A 308 -21.55 21.10 -4.95
N THR A 309 -20.78 22.18 -5.05
CA THR A 309 -19.55 22.21 -5.83
C THR A 309 -18.64 21.08 -5.38
N ALA A 310 -18.03 20.37 -6.32
CA ALA A 310 -17.19 19.21 -6.03
C ALA A 310 -16.03 19.57 -5.08
N GLU A 311 -15.92 18.85 -3.97
CA GLU A 311 -14.94 19.07 -2.90
C GLU A 311 -13.49 18.89 -3.38
N ILE A 312 -12.60 19.78 -2.92
CA ILE A 312 -11.15 19.70 -3.15
C ILE A 312 -10.55 18.62 -2.23
N SER A 313 -9.72 17.74 -2.80
CA SER A 313 -9.06 16.66 -2.04
C SER A 313 -7.92 17.16 -1.14
N SER A 314 -7.56 16.37 -0.13
CA SER A 314 -6.38 16.58 0.72
C SER A 314 -5.09 16.76 -0.08
N PHE A 315 -4.89 15.89 -1.09
CA PHE A 315 -3.70 15.94 -1.94
C PHE A 315 -3.65 17.23 -2.79
N GLN A 316 -4.79 17.67 -3.32
CA GLN A 316 -4.87 18.95 -4.06
C GLN A 316 -4.65 20.15 -3.13
N SER A 317 -5.17 20.10 -1.90
CA SER A 317 -4.96 21.14 -0.90
C SER A 317 -3.47 21.27 -0.53
N LEU A 318 -2.79 20.14 -0.36
CA LEU A 318 -1.35 20.08 -0.10
C LEU A 318 -0.51 20.59 -1.28
N CYS A 319 -0.85 20.18 -2.51
CA CYS A 319 -0.20 20.68 -3.72
C CYS A 319 -0.40 22.19 -3.90
N ALA A 320 -1.60 22.70 -3.62
CA ALA A 320 -1.90 24.13 -3.71
C ALA A 320 -1.12 24.95 -2.69
N LEU A 321 -1.03 24.47 -1.44
CA LEU A 321 -0.20 25.09 -0.40
C LEU A 321 1.27 25.16 -0.83
N LEU A 322 1.83 24.06 -1.34
CA LEU A 322 3.21 24.01 -1.84
C LEU A 322 3.43 24.98 -3.00
N TRP A 323 2.53 24.98 -3.99
CA TRP A 323 2.65 25.84 -5.16
C TRP A 323 2.73 27.32 -4.76
N ARG A 324 1.85 27.75 -3.85
CA ARG A 324 1.84 29.11 -3.32
C ARG A 324 3.10 29.43 -2.53
N SER A 325 3.47 28.55 -1.60
CA SER A 325 4.55 28.80 -0.64
C SER A 325 5.91 28.82 -1.34
N VAL A 326 6.16 27.91 -2.30
CA VAL A 326 7.40 27.93 -3.09
C VAL A 326 7.42 29.10 -4.07
N THR A 327 6.29 29.49 -4.66
CA THR A 327 6.20 30.71 -5.49
C THR A 327 6.57 31.95 -4.68
N ARG A 328 6.10 32.04 -3.43
CA ARG A 328 6.46 33.10 -2.49
C ARG A 328 7.94 33.07 -2.12
N ALA A 329 8.45 31.89 -1.76
CA ALA A 329 9.84 31.68 -1.38
C ALA A 329 10.85 32.02 -2.50
N ARG A 330 10.47 31.79 -3.76
CA ARG A 330 11.28 32.13 -4.94
C ARG A 330 11.27 33.63 -5.29
N ASN A 331 10.42 34.44 -4.66
CA ASN A 331 10.29 35.88 -4.92
C ASN A 331 10.20 36.23 -6.42
N LEU A 332 9.36 35.50 -7.15
CA LEU A 332 9.23 35.64 -8.60
C LEU A 332 8.55 36.97 -9.00
N PRO A 333 8.92 37.57 -10.15
CA PRO A 333 8.17 38.69 -10.72
C PRO A 333 6.69 38.34 -10.89
N SER A 334 5.77 39.27 -10.59
CA SER A 334 4.33 38.99 -10.65
C SER A 334 3.85 38.52 -12.03
N SER A 335 4.51 38.95 -13.10
CA SER A 335 4.22 38.54 -14.48
C SER A 335 4.80 37.19 -14.89
N GLN A 336 5.69 36.60 -14.09
CA GLN A 336 6.34 35.32 -14.41
C GLN A 336 5.31 34.19 -14.38
N THR A 337 5.20 33.41 -15.44
CA THR A 337 4.39 32.19 -15.45
C THR A 337 5.03 31.14 -14.55
N THR A 338 4.23 30.57 -13.66
CA THR A 338 4.58 29.41 -12.83
C THR A 338 3.88 28.17 -13.37
N THR A 339 4.53 27.02 -13.23
CA THR A 339 3.99 25.73 -13.71
C THR A 339 4.00 24.70 -12.59
N PHE A 340 2.85 24.14 -12.24
CA PHE A 340 2.74 23.00 -11.32
C PHE A 340 2.34 21.75 -12.08
N ARG A 341 3.23 20.76 -12.14
CA ARG A 341 3.01 19.49 -12.84
C ARG A 341 2.61 18.39 -11.86
N MET A 342 1.51 17.72 -12.12
CA MET A 342 1.08 16.53 -11.37
C MET A 342 1.22 15.27 -12.24
N ALA A 343 1.83 14.23 -11.70
CA ALA A 343 1.76 12.90 -12.30
C ALA A 343 0.38 12.27 -12.03
N VAL A 344 -0.22 11.65 -13.05
CA VAL A 344 -1.53 11.01 -12.98
C VAL A 344 -1.45 9.58 -13.48
N ASN A 345 -2.03 8.65 -12.72
CA ASN A 345 -2.15 7.24 -13.10
C ASN A 345 -3.27 7.07 -14.12
N CYS A 346 -2.94 6.54 -15.30
CA CYS A 346 -3.84 6.36 -16.42
C CYS A 346 -4.56 5.00 -16.41
N ARG A 347 -4.14 4.04 -15.56
CA ARG A 347 -4.68 2.66 -15.57
C ARG A 347 -6.21 2.61 -15.48
N HIS A 348 -6.78 3.37 -14.56
CA HIS A 348 -8.22 3.41 -14.30
C HIS A 348 -8.99 4.45 -15.16
N ARG A 349 -8.26 5.29 -15.93
CA ARG A 349 -8.81 6.40 -16.72
C ARG A 349 -9.10 6.00 -18.15
N LEU A 350 -8.34 5.06 -18.68
CA LEU A 350 -8.55 4.51 -20.01
C LEU A 350 -9.81 3.65 -20.06
N GLU A 351 -10.47 3.64 -21.21
CA GLU A 351 -11.52 2.70 -21.57
C GLU A 351 -11.10 1.93 -22.85
N PRO A 352 -10.94 0.60 -22.80
CA PRO A 352 -11.04 -0.25 -21.61
C PRO A 352 -9.93 0.06 -20.59
N LYS A 353 -10.24 -0.14 -19.31
CA LYS A 353 -9.30 0.03 -18.21
C LYS A 353 -8.13 -0.94 -18.35
N LEU A 354 -6.94 -0.49 -17.98
CA LEU A 354 -5.79 -1.38 -17.82
C LEU A 354 -5.96 -2.18 -16.53
N ASP A 355 -5.32 -3.36 -16.49
CA ASP A 355 -5.19 -4.11 -15.24
C ASP A 355 -4.53 -3.24 -14.16
N ALA A 356 -4.99 -3.36 -12.91
CA ALA A 356 -4.45 -2.59 -11.80
C ALA A 356 -2.95 -2.86 -11.56
N PHE A 357 -2.49 -4.06 -11.91
CA PHE A 357 -1.11 -4.52 -11.83
C PHE A 357 -0.40 -4.53 -13.19
N TYR A 358 -0.91 -3.79 -14.19
CA TYR A 358 -0.19 -3.53 -15.45
C TYR A 358 1.26 -3.12 -15.17
N PHE A 359 2.19 -3.91 -15.70
CA PHE A 359 3.61 -3.74 -15.55
C PHE A 359 4.17 -2.82 -16.65
N GLY A 360 4.74 -1.69 -16.23
CA GLY A 360 5.20 -0.63 -17.12
C GLY A 360 4.77 0.74 -16.60
N ASN A 361 5.06 1.77 -17.37
CA ASN A 361 4.53 3.11 -17.12
C ASN A 361 3.11 3.22 -17.68
N ALA A 362 2.18 3.62 -16.83
CA ALA A 362 0.86 4.10 -17.26
C ALA A 362 0.58 5.42 -16.56
N ILE A 363 1.48 6.37 -16.76
CA ILE A 363 1.45 7.70 -16.14
C ILE A 363 1.55 8.80 -17.18
N GLN A 364 0.82 9.88 -16.97
CA GLN A 364 0.95 11.12 -17.74
C GLN A 364 1.14 12.30 -16.78
N SER A 365 1.63 13.42 -17.31
CA SER A 365 1.92 14.61 -16.52
C SER A 365 1.05 15.77 -16.96
N ILE A 366 0.25 16.29 -16.03
CA ILE A 366 -0.68 17.39 -16.25
C ILE A 366 -0.04 18.67 -15.75
N PRO A 367 0.33 19.61 -16.64
CA PRO A 367 0.77 20.93 -16.21
C PRO A 367 -0.44 21.83 -15.90
N THR A 368 -0.33 22.59 -14.81
CA THR A 368 -1.21 23.69 -14.46
C THR A 368 -0.41 24.99 -14.47
N TYR A 369 -0.91 26.00 -15.17
CA TYR A 369 -0.22 27.28 -15.35
C TYR A 369 -0.99 28.41 -14.67
N ALA A 370 -0.26 29.33 -14.05
CA ALA A 370 -0.75 30.62 -13.59
C ALA A 370 0.44 31.56 -13.37
N THR A 371 0.23 32.87 -13.48
CA THR A 371 1.28 33.84 -13.14
C THR A 371 1.56 33.83 -11.64
N ALA A 372 2.78 34.18 -11.23
CA ALA A 372 3.13 34.31 -9.82
C ALA A 372 2.21 35.32 -9.11
N GLY A 373 1.83 36.41 -9.80
CA GLY A 373 0.86 37.38 -9.30
C GLY A 373 -0.52 36.77 -9.03
N GLU A 374 -1.05 35.95 -9.94
CA GLU A 374 -2.33 35.25 -9.73
C GLU A 374 -2.26 34.26 -8.57
N VAL A 375 -1.19 33.44 -8.54
CA VAL A 375 -0.97 32.43 -7.50
C VAL A 375 -0.89 33.08 -6.11
N LEU A 376 -0.23 34.23 -5.98
CA LEU A 376 -0.04 34.89 -4.68
C LEU A 376 -1.19 35.83 -4.28
N SER A 377 -1.96 36.36 -5.25
CA SER A 377 -3.09 37.27 -4.96
C SER A 377 -4.38 36.55 -4.56
N HIS A 378 -4.57 35.30 -4.96
CA HIS A 378 -5.73 34.49 -4.58
C HIS A 378 -5.47 33.72 -3.27
N ASP A 379 -6.41 32.85 -2.86
CA ASP A 379 -6.26 31.95 -1.72
C ASP A 379 -5.85 30.51 -2.14
N THR A 380 -5.61 29.64 -1.16
CA THR A 380 -5.26 28.23 -1.40
C THR A 380 -6.35 27.48 -2.14
N LYS A 381 -7.62 27.83 -1.94
CA LYS A 381 -8.76 27.23 -2.62
C LYS A 381 -8.67 27.45 -4.12
N TRP A 382 -8.46 28.68 -4.56
CA TRP A 382 -8.34 29.00 -5.99
C TRP A 382 -7.21 28.22 -6.66
N CYS A 383 -6.04 28.12 -6.03
CA CYS A 383 -4.93 27.32 -6.54
C CYS A 383 -5.32 25.84 -6.66
N ALA A 384 -5.99 25.30 -5.64
CA ALA A 384 -6.46 23.91 -5.65
C ALA A 384 -7.54 23.66 -6.70
N GLU A 385 -8.40 24.64 -6.98
CA GLU A 385 -9.38 24.59 -8.05
C GLU A 385 -8.72 24.56 -9.44
N GLN A 386 -7.62 25.30 -9.66
CA GLN A 386 -6.89 25.21 -10.93
C GLN A 386 -6.29 23.81 -11.14
N LEU A 387 -5.68 23.24 -10.10
CA LEU A 387 -5.19 21.86 -10.12
C LEU A 387 -6.33 20.85 -10.37
N ASN A 388 -7.48 21.07 -9.73
CA ASN A 388 -8.65 20.21 -9.85
C ASN A 388 -9.24 20.20 -11.26
N LYS A 389 -9.30 21.35 -11.93
CA LYS A 389 -9.74 21.46 -13.33
C LYS A 389 -8.87 20.59 -14.25
N GLY A 390 -7.55 20.67 -14.11
CA GLY A 390 -6.61 19.88 -14.89
C GLY A 390 -6.79 18.37 -14.68
N VAL A 391 -6.88 17.93 -13.42
CA VAL A 391 -7.05 16.50 -13.08
C VAL A 391 -8.40 15.94 -13.53
N LYS A 392 -9.48 16.74 -13.50
CA LYS A 392 -10.82 16.32 -13.94
C LYS A 392 -10.95 16.23 -15.44
N ALA A 393 -10.35 17.17 -16.18
CA ALA A 393 -10.37 17.17 -17.64
C ALA A 393 -9.56 16.02 -18.26
N HIS A 394 -8.74 15.34 -17.46
CA HIS A 394 -7.86 14.28 -17.91
C HIS A 394 -8.49 12.89 -17.76
N ASP A 395 -9.63 12.68 -18.40
CA ASP A 395 -10.35 11.41 -18.48
C ASP A 395 -9.80 10.51 -19.62
N ASN A 396 -10.57 9.50 -20.06
CA ASN A 396 -10.17 8.62 -21.17
C ASN A 396 -9.75 9.40 -22.42
N ASP A 397 -10.53 10.39 -22.82
CA ASP A 397 -10.29 11.15 -24.04
C ASP A 397 -9.10 12.09 -23.84
N GLY A 398 -8.97 12.68 -22.64
CA GLY A 398 -7.79 13.44 -22.25
C GLY A 398 -6.49 12.62 -22.32
N VAL A 399 -6.49 11.39 -21.81
CA VAL A 399 -5.32 10.49 -21.87
C VAL A 399 -4.99 10.14 -23.31
N ARG A 400 -5.99 9.79 -24.12
CA ARG A 400 -5.82 9.44 -25.55
C ARG A 400 -5.33 10.61 -26.38
N GLY A 401 -5.82 11.82 -26.15
CA GLY A 401 -5.34 13.02 -26.83
C GLY A 401 -3.86 13.31 -26.57
N VAL A 402 -3.37 13.05 -25.34
CA VAL A 402 -1.94 13.15 -25.02
C VAL A 402 -1.12 12.07 -25.73
N ILE A 403 -1.65 10.85 -25.87
CA ILE A 403 -1.01 9.79 -26.64
C ILE A 403 -0.86 10.24 -28.10
N GLU A 404 -1.95 10.65 -28.74
CA GLU A 404 -1.93 11.12 -30.13
C GLU A 404 -0.98 12.31 -30.35
N ASP A 405 -0.94 13.25 -29.40
CA ASP A 405 0.00 14.37 -29.45
C ASP A 405 1.47 13.90 -29.37
N TRP A 406 1.74 12.95 -28.49
CA TRP A 406 3.06 12.35 -28.40
C TRP A 406 3.42 11.56 -29.65
N GLU A 407 2.48 10.83 -30.26
CA GLU A 407 2.71 10.09 -31.50
C GLU A 407 3.05 11.01 -32.68
N ARG A 408 2.40 12.18 -32.77
CA ARG A 408 2.71 13.20 -33.79
C ARG A 408 4.08 13.83 -33.60
N ASN A 409 4.54 13.93 -32.36
CA ASN A 409 5.83 14.53 -32.02
C ASN A 409 6.50 13.81 -30.83
N PRO A 410 7.10 12.62 -31.08
CA PRO A 410 7.73 11.83 -30.03
C PRO A 410 8.85 12.60 -29.35
N ARG A 411 8.78 12.67 -28.02
CA ARG A 411 9.69 13.48 -27.21
C ARG A 411 9.99 12.83 -25.87
N VAL A 412 11.13 13.23 -25.31
CA VAL A 412 11.55 12.86 -23.96
C VAL A 412 10.70 13.57 -22.90
N PHE A 413 10.70 13.03 -21.69
CA PHE A 413 9.93 13.62 -20.60
C PHE A 413 10.62 14.89 -20.07
N PRO A 414 9.92 16.03 -19.98
CA PRO A 414 10.51 17.28 -19.54
C PRO A 414 10.61 17.31 -18.01
N LEU A 415 11.76 16.92 -17.47
CA LEU A 415 12.14 17.12 -16.06
C LEU A 415 12.97 18.40 -15.89
N GLY A 416 12.99 18.95 -14.68
CA GLY A 416 13.78 20.13 -14.33
C GLY A 416 12.96 21.37 -14.04
N ASN A 417 13.68 22.46 -13.75
CA ASN A 417 13.14 23.80 -13.53
C ASN A 417 13.80 24.81 -14.47
N PHE A 418 13.69 24.58 -15.78
CA PHE A 418 14.38 25.39 -16.79
C PHE A 418 13.90 26.84 -16.87
N ASP A 419 12.69 27.14 -16.38
CA ASP A 419 12.09 28.48 -16.35
C ASP A 419 12.20 29.16 -14.97
N GLY A 420 12.84 28.50 -13.99
CA GLY A 420 12.96 28.97 -12.61
C GLY A 420 11.66 28.93 -11.80
N ALA A 421 10.53 28.58 -12.40
CA ALA A 421 9.19 28.68 -11.81
C ALA A 421 8.38 27.38 -11.86
N MET A 422 8.97 26.29 -12.36
CA MET A 422 8.36 24.97 -12.42
C MET A 422 8.48 24.20 -11.10
N MET A 423 7.45 23.43 -10.80
CA MET A 423 7.40 22.44 -9.74
C MET A 423 6.79 21.15 -10.29
N THR A 424 7.33 20.01 -9.87
CA THR A 424 6.83 18.69 -10.28
C THR A 424 6.52 17.83 -9.07
N MET A 425 5.24 17.54 -8.87
CA MET A 425 4.76 16.58 -7.88
C MET A 425 4.74 15.17 -8.48
N GLY A 426 5.62 14.31 -7.96
CA GLY A 426 5.64 12.89 -8.26
C GLY A 426 5.33 12.04 -7.02
N SER A 427 5.36 10.72 -7.20
CA SER A 427 4.96 9.75 -6.17
C SER A 427 3.50 9.93 -5.73
N SER A 428 3.06 9.11 -4.78
CA SER A 428 1.73 9.20 -4.19
C SER A 428 1.77 8.69 -2.75
N PRO A 429 1.09 9.36 -1.80
CA PRO A 429 0.94 8.83 -0.45
C PRO A 429 0.08 7.56 -0.39
N ARG A 430 -0.54 7.16 -1.52
CA ARG A 430 -1.32 5.93 -1.64
C ARG A 430 -0.48 4.69 -1.95
N PHE A 431 0.81 4.86 -2.27
CA PHE A 431 1.65 3.70 -2.54
C PHE A 431 1.88 2.90 -1.25
N PRO A 432 1.80 1.55 -1.32
CA PRO A 432 1.99 0.66 -0.16
C PRO A 432 3.47 0.53 0.20
N MET A 433 4.10 1.64 0.59
CA MET A 433 5.55 1.68 0.86
C MET A 433 5.90 1.00 2.17
N TYR A 434 5.02 1.07 3.18
CA TYR A 434 5.23 0.44 4.49
C TYR A 434 4.71 -0.99 4.60
N ASP A 435 4.09 -1.54 3.54
CA ASP A 435 3.65 -2.94 3.47
C ASP A 435 4.84 -3.91 3.25
N ASN A 436 6.03 -3.36 2.99
CA ASN A 436 7.27 -4.12 2.75
C ASN A 436 7.79 -4.74 4.05
N ASP A 437 7.29 -5.92 4.39
CA ASP A 437 7.77 -6.73 5.50
C ASP A 437 8.53 -7.96 4.99
N PHE A 438 9.86 -7.92 5.16
CA PHE A 438 10.78 -9.01 4.77
C PHE A 438 10.78 -10.19 5.77
N GLY A 439 9.95 -10.13 6.81
CA GLY A 439 9.93 -11.04 7.95
C GLY A 439 10.50 -10.44 9.23
N TRP A 440 10.89 -9.15 9.20
CA TRP A 440 11.48 -8.41 10.33
C TRP A 440 10.60 -7.25 10.78
N GLY A 441 9.36 -7.21 10.29
CA GLY A 441 8.43 -6.11 10.50
C GLY A 441 8.56 -5.02 9.44
N ARG A 442 7.77 -3.97 9.66
CA ARG A 442 7.64 -2.83 8.75
C ARG A 442 8.86 -1.89 8.80
N PRO A 443 9.17 -1.16 7.72
CA PRO A 443 10.28 -0.21 7.71
C PRO A 443 10.02 0.98 8.64
N MET A 444 11.11 1.55 9.15
CA MET A 444 11.10 2.77 9.97
C MET A 444 10.99 4.03 9.14
N ALA A 445 11.56 4.03 7.93
CA ALA A 445 11.53 5.19 7.05
C ALA A 445 11.75 4.77 5.60
N ILE A 446 11.25 5.60 4.69
CA ILE A 446 11.58 5.57 3.27
C ILE A 446 12.54 6.70 2.96
N ARG A 447 13.53 6.42 2.11
CA ARG A 447 14.46 7.40 1.56
C ARG A 447 14.58 7.24 0.05
N SER A 448 14.99 8.31 -0.62
CA SER A 448 15.30 8.32 -2.05
C SER A 448 16.78 8.56 -2.27
N GLY A 449 17.33 8.03 -3.36
CA GLY A 449 18.69 8.32 -3.79
C GLY A 449 18.82 9.66 -4.52
N ARG A 450 20.01 9.93 -5.09
CA ARG A 450 20.33 11.18 -5.81
C ARG A 450 19.66 11.27 -7.19
N ALA A 451 19.11 10.18 -7.71
CA ALA A 451 18.46 10.14 -9.02
C ALA A 451 17.23 11.05 -9.12
N ASN A 452 17.03 11.67 -10.30
CA ASN A 452 15.91 12.57 -10.61
C ASN A 452 15.68 13.73 -9.60
N LYS A 453 16.74 14.22 -8.95
CA LYS A 453 16.72 15.38 -8.05
C LYS A 453 17.05 16.66 -8.82
N PHE A 454 16.15 17.62 -8.79
CA PHE A 454 16.28 18.95 -9.41
C PHE A 454 15.44 19.96 -8.60
N ASP A 455 15.72 21.26 -8.74
CA ASP A 455 14.95 22.30 -8.05
C ASP A 455 13.45 22.22 -8.40
N GLY A 456 12.57 22.20 -7.40
CA GLY A 456 11.12 22.07 -7.58
C GLY A 456 10.64 20.62 -7.72
N LYS A 457 11.51 19.61 -7.56
CA LYS A 457 11.09 18.22 -7.45
C LYS A 457 10.47 17.95 -6.07
N ILE A 458 9.25 17.43 -6.08
CA ILE A 458 8.55 17.02 -4.85
C ILE A 458 8.08 15.57 -4.99
N SER A 459 8.24 14.80 -3.91
CA SER A 459 7.69 13.46 -3.79
C SER A 459 6.81 13.34 -2.55
N ALA A 460 5.60 12.83 -2.70
CA ALA A 460 4.73 12.51 -1.57
C ALA A 460 4.81 11.02 -1.20
N PHE A 461 5.02 10.73 0.08
CA PHE A 461 5.03 9.40 0.67
C PHE A 461 3.94 9.30 1.74
N PRO A 462 3.39 8.10 2.01
CA PRO A 462 2.62 7.91 3.25
C PRO A 462 3.51 8.23 4.44
N GLY A 463 2.95 8.79 5.51
CA GLY A 463 3.65 8.86 6.79
C GLY A 463 3.72 7.47 7.43
N ARG A 464 4.75 7.22 8.25
CA ARG A 464 4.92 5.91 8.92
C ARG A 464 3.73 5.56 9.81
N GLU A 465 3.16 6.50 10.54
CA GLU A 465 2.05 6.21 11.45
C GLU A 465 0.78 5.73 10.70
N GLY A 466 0.70 5.96 9.39
CA GLY A 466 -0.48 5.62 8.60
C GLY A 466 -1.58 6.64 8.83
N GLY A 467 -2.84 6.19 8.75
CA GLY A 467 -4.00 7.04 9.08
C GLY A 467 -4.26 8.23 8.15
N GLY A 468 -3.47 8.43 7.10
CA GLY A 468 -3.57 9.59 6.20
C GLY A 468 -2.51 10.68 6.44
N SER A 469 -1.54 10.44 7.33
CA SER A 469 -0.31 11.23 7.40
C SER A 469 0.48 11.16 6.09
N VAL A 470 1.24 12.23 5.78
CA VAL A 470 2.01 12.37 4.54
C VAL A 470 3.38 12.96 4.83
N ASP A 471 4.41 12.32 4.29
CA ASP A 471 5.77 12.86 4.26
C ASP A 471 6.03 13.47 2.87
N LEU A 472 6.38 14.75 2.83
CA LEU A 472 6.76 15.45 1.61
C LEU A 472 8.27 15.61 1.52
N GLU A 473 8.89 14.88 0.62
CA GLU A 473 10.28 15.10 0.22
C GLU A 473 10.32 16.24 -0.79
N VAL A 474 10.86 17.38 -0.38
CA VAL A 474 10.94 18.63 -1.12
C VAL A 474 12.39 18.91 -1.48
N VAL A 475 12.67 19.10 -2.76
CA VAL A 475 14.00 19.43 -3.29
C VAL A 475 13.93 20.82 -3.91
N LEU A 476 14.70 21.76 -3.38
CA LEU A 476 14.73 23.14 -3.86
C LEU A 476 16.15 23.68 -3.91
N ALA A 477 16.36 24.73 -4.70
CA ALA A 477 17.55 25.56 -4.57
C ALA A 477 17.69 26.09 -3.12
N PRO A 478 18.91 26.28 -2.59
CA PRO A 478 19.13 26.64 -1.19
C PRO A 478 18.33 27.85 -0.71
N ASP A 479 18.28 28.92 -1.50
CA ASP A 479 17.56 30.15 -1.16
C ASP A 479 16.04 29.94 -1.14
N ALA A 480 15.51 29.15 -2.08
CA ALA A 480 14.09 28.82 -2.12
C ALA A 480 13.68 27.91 -0.94
N MET A 481 14.54 26.97 -0.54
CA MET A 481 14.31 26.16 0.67
C MET A 481 14.31 27.04 1.92
N ALA A 482 15.29 27.94 2.06
CA ALA A 482 15.35 28.87 3.18
C ALA A 482 14.11 29.78 3.25
N GLY A 483 13.64 30.26 2.10
CA GLY A 483 12.38 31.01 2.00
C GLY A 483 11.18 30.18 2.47
N LEU A 484 11.07 28.92 2.02
CA LEU A 484 9.98 28.02 2.43
C LEU A 484 9.99 27.73 3.94
N GLU A 485 11.17 27.58 4.55
CA GLU A 485 11.33 27.37 6.00
C GLU A 485 10.90 28.57 6.84
N THR A 486 10.83 29.76 6.25
CA THR A 486 10.32 30.98 6.90
C THR A 486 8.88 31.31 6.53
N ASP A 487 8.27 30.51 5.66
CA ASP A 487 6.91 30.73 5.19
C ASP A 487 5.89 30.34 6.27
N SER A 488 5.32 31.34 6.95
CA SER A 488 4.35 31.10 8.04
C SER A 488 3.08 30.39 7.58
N GLU A 489 2.68 30.54 6.31
CA GLU A 489 1.51 29.84 5.80
C GLU A 489 1.78 28.34 5.66
N PHE A 490 2.97 27.97 5.18
CA PHE A 490 3.41 26.59 5.07
C PHE A 490 3.75 25.97 6.42
N MET A 491 4.64 26.60 7.20
CA MET A 491 5.26 26.03 8.40
C MET A 491 4.31 25.82 9.58
N GLN A 492 3.05 26.26 9.49
CA GLN A 492 2.04 25.96 10.50
C GLN A 492 1.50 24.52 10.44
N TYR A 493 1.80 23.76 9.37
CA TYR A 493 1.25 22.41 9.15
C TYR A 493 2.24 21.26 9.39
N PRO A 494 3.49 21.31 8.90
CA PRO A 494 4.46 20.28 9.21
C PRO A 494 4.74 20.23 10.72
N SER A 495 4.88 19.02 11.24
CA SER A 495 5.45 18.83 12.57
C SER A 495 6.91 19.29 12.57
N SER A 496 7.35 19.92 13.67
CA SER A 496 8.78 20.14 13.89
C SER A 496 9.46 18.77 13.91
N GLN A 497 10.36 18.51 12.96
CA GLN A 497 11.22 17.31 12.93
C GLN A 497 12.18 17.31 14.13
N LEU A 498 11.64 17.14 15.32
CA LEU A 498 12.36 16.55 16.43
C LEU A 498 11.76 15.16 16.54
N LEU A 499 12.32 14.23 15.75
CA LEU A 499 12.20 12.81 16.08
C LEU A 499 12.67 12.68 17.52
N ASP A 500 11.73 12.54 18.44
CA ASP A 500 12.07 12.24 19.82
C ASP A 500 12.61 10.80 19.80
N CYS A 501 13.93 10.67 19.73
CA CYS A 501 14.61 9.37 19.78
C CYS A 501 14.14 8.54 20.99
N ARG A 502 13.66 9.18 22.06
CA ARG A 502 13.07 8.49 23.21
C ARG A 502 11.78 7.72 22.87
N LYS A 503 10.97 8.21 21.94
CA LYS A 503 9.73 7.54 21.51
C LYS A 503 10.04 6.27 20.69
N LEU A 504 11.11 6.30 19.89
CA LEU A 504 11.62 5.13 19.16
C LEU A 504 12.28 4.11 20.09
N GLU A 505 13.02 4.54 21.11
CA GLU A 505 13.58 3.65 22.14
C GLU A 505 12.48 2.98 22.99
N LEU A 506 11.41 3.71 23.32
CA LEU A 506 10.25 3.17 24.04
C LEU A 506 9.52 2.09 23.23
N ASP A 507 9.31 2.28 21.93
CA ASP A 507 8.70 1.28 21.03
C ASP A 507 9.58 0.04 20.81
N LEU A 508 10.91 0.18 20.92
CA LEU A 508 11.85 -0.95 20.87
C LEU A 508 11.86 -1.72 22.19
N SER A 509 11.72 -1.03 23.33
CA SER A 509 11.66 -1.68 24.65
C SER A 509 10.37 -2.46 24.88
N SER A 510 9.22 -1.96 24.42
CA SER A 510 7.92 -2.62 24.59
C SER A 510 7.78 -3.92 23.79
N ASN A 511 8.46 -4.03 22.64
CA ASN A 511 8.51 -5.26 21.84
C ASN A 511 9.51 -6.31 22.36
N SER A 512 10.46 -5.93 23.22
CA SER A 512 11.39 -6.87 23.84
C SER A 512 10.79 -7.59 25.06
N ILE A 513 9.84 -6.96 25.76
CA ILE A 513 9.24 -7.48 27.00
C ILE A 513 8.22 -8.60 26.72
N SER A 514 7.62 -8.65 25.52
CA SER A 514 6.68 -9.72 25.13
C SER A 514 7.36 -11.02 24.69
N ALA A 515 8.68 -11.02 24.48
CA ALA A 515 9.44 -12.21 24.06
C ALA A 515 10.04 -13.02 25.24
N GLU A 516 10.14 -12.44 26.44
CA GLU A 516 10.77 -13.10 27.60
C GLU A 516 9.83 -14.01 28.41
N SER A 517 8.52 -14.05 28.13
CA SER A 517 7.57 -14.81 28.96
C SER A 517 7.34 -16.28 28.58
N ASN A 518 8.10 -16.84 27.63
CA ASN A 518 7.99 -18.26 27.22
C ASN A 518 9.33 -19.01 27.36
N ALA A 519 9.98 -18.91 28.52
CA ALA A 519 11.06 -19.82 28.91
C ALA A 519 10.48 -21.11 29.51
N PHE A 520 10.54 -22.21 28.77
CA PHE A 520 10.28 -23.56 29.30
C PHE A 520 11.36 -23.95 30.33
N PRO A 521 11.00 -24.66 31.42
CA PRO A 521 11.94 -24.97 32.49
C PRO A 521 12.96 -26.05 32.07
N ALA A 522 14.17 -25.88 32.60
CA ALA A 522 15.33 -26.74 32.38
C ALA A 522 15.10 -28.20 32.81
N ALA A 523 15.64 -29.12 32.01
CA ALA A 523 15.64 -30.56 32.27
C ALA A 523 16.47 -30.90 33.52
N ALA A 524 15.88 -31.67 34.44
CA ALA A 524 16.56 -32.28 35.57
C ALA A 524 17.23 -33.61 35.19
N SER A 525 18.36 -33.88 35.84
CA SER A 525 19.24 -35.05 35.74
C SER A 525 18.56 -36.41 36.01
N PRO A 526 19.08 -37.53 35.46
CA PRO A 526 18.46 -38.85 35.62
C PRO A 526 18.83 -39.53 36.95
N ASP A 527 17.83 -40.18 37.55
CA ASP A 527 17.90 -41.06 38.71
C ASP A 527 18.25 -42.51 38.28
N PRO A 528 19.27 -43.17 38.86
CA PRO A 528 19.74 -44.47 38.44
C PRO A 528 19.12 -45.59 39.30
N ASP A 529 17.83 -45.89 39.16
CA ASP A 529 17.29 -47.14 39.70
C ASP A 529 15.90 -47.48 39.11
N ARG A 530 15.88 -48.21 37.98
CA ARG A 530 14.80 -49.19 37.72
C ARG A 530 15.14 -50.22 36.64
N PRO A 531 14.75 -51.50 36.83
CA PRO A 531 15.25 -52.61 36.03
C PRO A 531 14.42 -52.87 34.76
N GLU A 532 15.09 -53.43 33.75
CA GLU A 532 14.50 -54.01 32.54
C GLU A 532 13.46 -55.11 32.87
N PRO A 533 12.55 -55.38 31.92
CA PRO A 533 12.56 -56.75 31.41
C PRO A 533 12.38 -56.89 29.88
N GLN A 534 13.29 -57.69 29.32
CA GLN A 534 13.07 -58.85 28.47
C GLN A 534 12.52 -58.68 27.04
N THR A 535 13.41 -59.10 26.14
CA THR A 535 13.26 -59.45 24.73
C THR A 535 12.14 -60.47 24.43
N MET A 536 11.39 -60.25 23.35
CA MET A 536 10.85 -61.35 22.54
C MET A 536 10.76 -61.04 21.04
N SER A 537 11.48 -61.88 20.27
CA SER A 537 11.13 -62.46 18.97
C SER A 537 10.85 -61.58 17.74
N ARG A 538 11.79 -61.65 16.79
CA ARG A 538 11.60 -61.34 15.36
C ARG A 538 10.51 -62.21 14.73
N THR A 539 9.62 -61.59 13.96
CA THR A 539 8.92 -62.25 12.85
C THR A 539 8.97 -61.35 11.62
N ARG A 540 9.80 -61.74 10.64
CA ARG A 540 9.78 -61.19 9.28
C ARG A 540 8.54 -61.70 8.57
N ILE A 541 7.67 -60.80 8.10
CA ILE A 541 6.77 -61.05 6.98
C ILE A 541 7.08 -60.01 5.92
N LEU A 542 7.76 -60.45 4.87
CA LEU A 542 7.90 -59.73 3.61
C LEU A 542 6.49 -59.53 3.04
N ARG A 543 6.04 -58.29 2.82
CA ARG A 543 4.92 -58.02 1.92
C ARG A 543 5.19 -56.76 1.10
N ASN A 544 5.17 -56.98 -0.21
CA ASN A 544 5.69 -56.12 -1.26
C ASN A 544 4.81 -54.83 -1.40
N PRO A 545 5.36 -53.61 -1.25
CA PRO A 545 4.59 -52.36 -1.23
C PRO A 545 3.88 -52.06 -2.57
N ILE A 546 4.30 -52.70 -3.65
CA ILE A 546 3.72 -52.52 -4.99
C ILE A 546 2.30 -53.09 -5.09
N VAL A 547 1.99 -54.18 -4.38
CA VAL A 547 0.65 -54.81 -4.45
C VAL A 547 -0.41 -53.99 -3.69
N PHE A 548 0.00 -53.26 -2.64
CA PHE A 548 -0.89 -52.38 -1.87
C PHE A 548 -1.26 -51.11 -2.64
N VAL A 549 -0.31 -50.56 -3.40
CA VAL A 549 -0.52 -49.37 -4.24
C VAL A 549 -1.41 -49.71 -5.44
N PHE A 550 -1.23 -50.87 -6.08
CA PHE A 550 -2.11 -51.29 -7.19
C PHE A 550 -3.55 -51.56 -6.75
N GLY A 551 -3.76 -52.11 -5.55
CA GLY A 551 -5.11 -52.31 -5.00
C GLY A 551 -5.87 -50.99 -4.75
N PHE A 552 -5.18 -49.96 -4.24
CA PHE A 552 -5.79 -48.66 -3.99
C PHE A 552 -6.08 -47.88 -5.29
N VAL A 553 -5.17 -47.93 -6.26
CA VAL A 553 -5.35 -47.25 -7.55
C VAL A 553 -6.50 -47.87 -8.35
N SER A 554 -6.67 -49.19 -8.34
CA SER A 554 -7.79 -49.83 -9.03
C SER A 554 -9.16 -49.49 -8.41
N ILE A 555 -9.25 -49.36 -7.08
CA ILE A 555 -10.50 -48.97 -6.40
C ILE A 555 -10.86 -47.51 -6.71
N SER A 556 -9.87 -46.61 -6.74
CA SER A 556 -10.08 -45.20 -7.09
C SER A 556 -10.43 -45.01 -8.57
N CYS A 557 -9.82 -45.76 -9.48
CA CYS A 557 -10.17 -45.71 -10.91
C CYS A 557 -11.58 -46.26 -11.17
N PHE A 558 -12.01 -47.30 -10.45
CA PHE A 558 -13.37 -47.84 -10.57
C PHE A 558 -14.43 -46.84 -10.09
N LEU A 559 -14.14 -46.07 -9.03
CA LEU A 559 -15.03 -45.02 -8.51
C LEU A 559 -15.16 -43.83 -9.48
N ILE A 560 -14.08 -43.48 -10.18
CA ILE A 560 -14.07 -42.39 -11.16
C ILE A 560 -14.80 -42.82 -12.45
N LEU A 561 -14.66 -44.08 -12.86
CA LEU A 561 -15.37 -44.63 -14.01
C LEU A 561 -16.88 -44.75 -13.77
N THR A 562 -17.33 -45.11 -12.56
CA THR A 562 -18.76 -45.14 -12.22
C THR A 562 -19.40 -43.75 -12.17
N ILE A 563 -18.65 -42.74 -11.70
CA ILE A 563 -19.10 -41.34 -11.75
C ILE A 563 -19.12 -40.79 -13.19
N SER A 564 -18.22 -41.26 -14.06
CA SER A 564 -18.14 -40.80 -15.46
C SER A 564 -19.19 -41.42 -16.40
N ILE A 565 -19.77 -42.57 -16.04
CA ILE A 565 -20.78 -43.28 -16.85
C ILE A 565 -22.21 -42.82 -16.52
N LEU A 566 -22.43 -42.17 -15.37
CA LEU A 566 -23.71 -41.54 -15.02
C LEU A 566 -23.82 -40.16 -15.69
N ARG A 567 -24.13 -40.15 -16.99
CA ARG A 567 -24.51 -38.94 -17.72
C ARG A 567 -25.84 -38.39 -17.18
N LEU A 568 -25.79 -37.20 -16.56
CA LEU A 568 -26.95 -36.35 -16.36
C LEU A 568 -27.17 -35.52 -17.65
N PRO A 569 -28.42 -35.34 -18.12
CA PRO A 569 -28.71 -34.67 -19.38
C PRO A 569 -28.67 -33.13 -19.28
N ASP A 570 -28.20 -32.49 -20.36
CA ASP A 570 -28.14 -31.03 -20.55
C ASP A 570 -29.54 -30.41 -20.78
N ILE A 571 -29.92 -29.35 -20.05
CA ILE A 571 -31.08 -28.47 -20.39
C ILE A 571 -30.78 -27.00 -19.99
N PRO A 572 -31.25 -25.98 -20.77
CA PRO A 572 -30.57 -24.69 -20.96
C PRO A 572 -31.02 -23.51 -20.07
N ILE A 573 -30.25 -22.43 -20.23
CA ILE A 573 -30.34 -21.08 -19.64
C ILE A 573 -31.74 -20.46 -19.72
N GLY A 574 -32.28 -20.01 -18.58
CA GLY A 574 -33.54 -19.26 -18.40
C GLY A 574 -33.80 -18.89 -16.93
N PRO A 575 -34.61 -17.85 -16.62
CA PRO A 575 -34.39 -16.93 -15.49
C PRO A 575 -34.68 -17.53 -14.12
N TYR A 576 -33.92 -17.07 -13.11
CA TYR A 576 -34.04 -17.42 -11.70
C TYR A 576 -35.49 -17.30 -11.19
N ALA A 577 -36.16 -18.45 -11.06
CA ALA A 577 -37.37 -18.61 -10.28
C ALA A 577 -37.01 -19.14 -8.88
N ALA A 578 -37.40 -18.38 -7.86
CA ALA A 578 -37.19 -18.70 -6.46
C ALA A 578 -37.78 -20.08 -6.08
N THR A 579 -36.94 -20.98 -5.58
CA THR A 579 -37.40 -22.20 -4.91
C THR A 579 -37.18 -22.10 -3.40
N LYS A 580 -38.30 -21.89 -2.70
CA LYS A 580 -38.45 -21.94 -1.25
C LYS A 580 -37.92 -23.27 -0.70
N THR A 581 -36.83 -23.22 0.06
CA THR A 581 -36.52 -24.23 1.07
C THR A 581 -37.07 -23.77 2.40
N SER A 582 -38.06 -24.49 2.91
CA SER A 582 -38.55 -24.36 4.29
C SER A 582 -37.40 -24.70 5.24
N ARG A 583 -36.84 -23.69 5.91
CA ARG A 583 -35.86 -23.84 7.01
C ARG A 583 -36.47 -23.21 8.25
N LYS A 584 -36.55 -23.99 9.33
CA LYS A 584 -37.09 -23.57 10.63
C LYS A 584 -36.36 -22.30 11.09
N SER A 585 -37.08 -21.19 11.26
CA SER A 585 -36.56 -19.99 11.92
C SER A 585 -36.11 -20.38 13.32
N SER A 586 -34.87 -20.07 13.69
CA SER A 586 -34.44 -20.26 15.07
C SER A 586 -35.27 -19.34 15.97
N GLN A 587 -35.49 -19.73 17.24
CA GLN A 587 -36.23 -18.90 18.20
C GLN A 587 -35.53 -17.52 18.40
N ASN A 588 -34.23 -17.45 18.13
CA ASN A 588 -33.39 -16.24 18.16
C ASN A 588 -33.70 -15.25 17.03
N ASP A 589 -34.20 -15.69 15.87
CA ASP A 589 -34.49 -14.79 14.75
C ASP A 589 -35.68 -13.86 15.03
N LYS A 590 -36.59 -14.27 15.93
CA LYS A 590 -37.81 -13.53 16.28
C LYS A 590 -37.61 -12.50 17.40
N LEU A 591 -36.50 -12.55 18.13
CA LEU A 591 -36.24 -11.56 19.19
C LEU A 591 -35.77 -10.24 18.56
N PRO A 592 -36.32 -9.09 19.01
CA PRO A 592 -35.89 -7.79 18.52
C PRO A 592 -34.41 -7.55 18.84
N ILE A 593 -33.72 -6.85 17.95
CA ILE A 593 -32.31 -6.44 18.10
C ILE A 593 -32.19 -4.97 18.56
N GLY A 594 -33.32 -4.32 18.84
CA GLY A 594 -33.39 -2.91 19.23
C GLY A 594 -33.53 -1.96 18.04
N LYS A 595 -33.93 -0.72 18.31
CA LYS A 595 -34.12 0.31 17.28
C LYS A 595 -32.79 0.78 16.69
N PHE A 596 -31.75 0.92 17.51
CA PHE A 596 -30.42 1.22 16.99
C PHE A 596 -29.84 0.06 16.19
N GLY A 597 -30.17 -1.17 16.59
CA GLY A 597 -29.88 -2.38 15.83
C GLY A 597 -30.52 -2.38 14.44
N GLU A 598 -31.82 -2.14 14.34
CA GLU A 598 -32.51 -2.05 13.05
C GLU A 598 -31.96 -0.89 12.21
N MET A 599 -31.73 0.28 12.82
CA MET A 599 -31.12 1.43 12.14
C MET A 599 -29.73 1.11 11.58
N THR A 600 -28.90 0.38 12.32
CA THR A 600 -27.57 -0.09 11.88
C THR A 600 -27.69 -1.03 10.67
N LEU A 601 -28.67 -1.92 10.67
CA LEU A 601 -28.89 -2.86 9.56
C LEU A 601 -29.55 -2.22 8.33
N GLU A 602 -30.32 -1.15 8.51
CA GLU A 602 -30.86 -0.34 7.40
C GLU A 602 -29.75 0.41 6.65
N MET A 603 -28.60 0.67 7.28
CA MET A 603 -27.42 1.22 6.62
C MET A 603 -26.72 0.21 5.71
N LEU A 604 -27.01 -1.08 5.83
CA LEU A 604 -26.39 -2.14 5.05
C LEU A 604 -27.18 -2.51 3.79
N PRO A 605 -26.50 -2.91 2.71
CA PRO A 605 -27.14 -3.43 1.50
C PRO A 605 -27.96 -4.70 1.77
N GLU A 606 -29.15 -4.81 1.18
CA GLU A 606 -30.08 -5.92 1.46
C GLU A 606 -29.67 -7.25 0.82
N ASP A 607 -28.89 -7.19 -0.25
CA ASP A 607 -28.58 -8.28 -1.18
C ASP A 607 -27.21 -8.93 -0.97
N LEU A 608 -26.40 -8.41 -0.04
CA LEU A 608 -25.06 -8.92 0.26
C LEU A 608 -24.92 -9.50 1.67
N PRO A 609 -24.11 -10.55 1.86
CA PRO A 609 -23.91 -11.18 3.15
C PRO A 609 -22.87 -10.42 3.99
N PHE A 610 -23.30 -9.85 5.11
CA PHE A 610 -22.42 -9.28 6.13
C PHE A 610 -22.43 -10.10 7.42
N THR A 611 -21.41 -9.91 8.25
CA THR A 611 -21.44 -10.25 9.67
C THR A 611 -21.36 -8.97 10.46
N VAL A 612 -22.37 -8.71 11.30
CA VAL A 612 -22.44 -7.51 12.13
C VAL A 612 -22.28 -7.92 13.59
N PHE A 613 -21.22 -7.46 14.25
CA PHE A 613 -21.03 -7.55 15.69
C PHE A 613 -21.73 -6.34 16.31
N LEU A 614 -23.05 -6.47 16.48
CA LEU A 614 -23.95 -5.38 16.81
C LEU A 614 -24.02 -5.20 18.34
N PRO A 615 -23.73 -4.01 18.90
CA PRO A 615 -23.94 -3.78 20.33
C PRO A 615 -25.40 -3.97 20.73
N SER A 616 -25.65 -4.55 21.91
CA SER A 616 -26.99 -4.60 22.47
C SER A 616 -27.50 -3.19 22.81
N GLU A 617 -28.82 -2.98 22.91
CA GLU A 617 -29.38 -1.68 23.34
C GLU A 617 -28.84 -1.24 24.71
N ARG A 618 -28.47 -2.20 25.56
CA ARG A 618 -27.80 -1.92 26.83
C ARG A 618 -26.38 -1.43 26.63
N ALA A 619 -25.62 -2.05 25.72
CA ALA A 619 -24.28 -1.60 25.36
C ALA A 619 -24.30 -0.22 24.68
N PHE A 620 -25.26 0.06 23.79
CA PHE A 620 -25.46 1.42 23.24
C PHE A 620 -25.70 2.47 24.32
N ALA A 621 -26.56 2.16 25.31
CA ALA A 621 -26.85 3.08 26.40
C ALA A 621 -25.71 3.22 27.42
N ARG A 622 -24.99 2.13 27.69
CA ARG A 622 -23.90 2.06 28.69
C ARG A 622 -22.61 2.66 28.14
N ASP A 623 -22.21 2.22 26.96
CA ASP A 623 -20.86 2.48 26.42
C ASP A 623 -20.85 3.68 25.47
N LEU A 624 -21.98 4.02 24.83
CA LEU A 624 -22.08 5.15 23.90
C LEU A 624 -23.06 6.24 24.37
N ARG A 625 -23.65 6.06 25.55
CA ARG A 625 -24.66 6.98 26.14
C ARG A 625 -25.88 7.25 25.24
N LEU A 626 -26.10 6.40 24.23
CA LEU A 626 -27.20 6.53 23.28
C LEU A 626 -28.46 5.89 23.84
N ARG A 627 -29.49 6.71 24.08
CA ARG A 627 -30.84 6.24 24.46
C ARG A 627 -31.82 6.61 23.36
N TRP A 628 -32.59 5.63 22.88
CA TRP A 628 -33.45 5.83 21.70
C TRP A 628 -34.45 6.98 21.84
N LYS A 629 -34.92 7.28 23.06
CA LYS A 629 -35.90 8.35 23.33
C LYS A 629 -35.32 9.77 23.20
N ASP A 630 -34.01 9.92 23.43
CA ASP A 630 -33.36 11.23 23.53
C ASP A 630 -32.47 11.52 22.32
N SER A 631 -31.92 10.47 21.71
CA SER A 631 -30.90 10.55 20.65
C SER A 631 -31.51 10.70 19.24
N LEU A 632 -32.79 10.36 19.06
CA LEU A 632 -33.51 10.52 17.79
C LEU A 632 -34.31 11.84 17.71
N SER A 633 -34.00 12.82 18.57
CA SER A 633 -34.53 14.17 18.42
C SER A 633 -33.90 14.85 17.19
N PRO A 634 -34.60 15.75 16.47
CA PRO A 634 -34.08 16.38 15.25
C PRO A 634 -32.71 17.06 15.42
N GLU A 635 -32.41 17.54 16.63
CA GLU A 635 -31.15 18.22 16.97
C GLU A 635 -29.98 17.25 17.18
N LYS A 636 -30.24 16.01 17.65
CA LYS A 636 -29.21 14.99 17.97
C LYS A 636 -29.15 13.82 17.00
N MET A 637 -30.06 13.80 16.01
CA MET A 637 -30.20 12.71 15.05
C MET A 637 -28.95 12.54 14.18
N ASN A 638 -28.30 13.65 13.79
CA ASN A 638 -27.07 13.61 13.01
C ASN A 638 -25.91 13.00 13.80
N ASP A 639 -25.74 13.40 15.06
CA ASP A 639 -24.68 12.87 15.94
C ASP A 639 -24.90 11.37 16.22
N THR A 640 -26.16 10.99 16.44
CA THR A 640 -26.57 9.60 16.62
C THR A 640 -26.27 8.76 15.39
N TYR A 641 -26.56 9.29 14.19
CA TYR A 641 -26.24 8.63 12.93
C TYR A 641 -24.73 8.49 12.71
N ALA A 642 -23.95 9.51 13.10
CA ALA A 642 -22.49 9.50 13.03
C ALA A 642 -21.88 8.42 13.93
N ILE A 643 -22.34 8.34 15.19
CA ILE A 643 -21.90 7.34 16.16
C ILE A 643 -22.23 5.93 15.66
N ILE A 644 -23.46 5.70 15.20
CA ILE A 644 -23.90 4.39 14.68
C ILE A 644 -23.11 4.00 13.43
N SER A 645 -22.84 4.94 12.52
CA SER A 645 -22.01 4.69 11.34
C SER A 645 -20.57 4.33 11.71
N ARG A 646 -20.01 4.94 12.76
CA ARG A 646 -18.68 4.63 13.27
C ARG A 646 -18.61 3.22 13.86
N VAL A 647 -19.59 2.86 14.70
CA VAL A 647 -19.73 1.49 15.24
C VAL A 647 -19.82 0.48 14.11
N LEU A 648 -20.66 0.73 13.10
CA LEU A 648 -20.83 -0.14 11.94
C LEU A 648 -19.50 -0.36 11.20
N GLY A 649 -18.69 0.69 11.02
CA GLY A 649 -17.40 0.62 10.35
C GLY A 649 -16.41 -0.32 11.05
N PHE A 650 -16.35 -0.28 12.37
CA PHE A 650 -15.44 -1.13 13.16
C PHE A 650 -15.99 -2.54 13.37
N SER A 651 -17.30 -2.71 13.50
CA SER A 651 -17.89 -3.97 13.97
C SER A 651 -18.50 -4.85 12.88
N THR A 652 -18.33 -4.48 11.60
CA THR A 652 -18.92 -5.22 10.48
C THR A 652 -17.86 -5.80 9.55
N VAL A 653 -18.05 -7.07 9.17
CA VAL A 653 -17.21 -7.78 8.18
C VAL A 653 -18.04 -8.04 6.92
N PRO A 654 -17.52 -7.77 5.70
CA PRO A 654 -18.23 -7.97 4.44
C PRO A 654 -18.27 -9.43 3.98
N ARG A 655 -18.63 -10.34 4.89
CA ARG A 655 -18.90 -11.75 4.62
C ARG A 655 -19.75 -12.35 5.74
N SER A 656 -20.44 -13.45 5.46
CA SER A 656 -21.14 -14.22 6.50
C SER A 656 -20.17 -15.12 7.27
N ILE A 657 -20.14 -14.95 8.60
CA ILE A 657 -19.36 -15.70 9.57
C ILE A 657 -20.36 -16.20 10.61
N ALA A 658 -20.74 -17.47 10.49
CA ALA A 658 -21.56 -18.12 11.50
C ALA A 658 -20.71 -18.49 12.72
N SER A 659 -21.30 -18.57 13.92
CA SER A 659 -20.56 -18.95 15.12
C SER A 659 -19.91 -20.34 14.99
N ASP A 660 -20.49 -21.25 14.21
CA ASP A 660 -19.92 -22.58 13.93
C ASP A 660 -18.65 -22.56 13.07
N SER A 661 -18.38 -21.45 12.39
CA SER A 661 -17.15 -21.25 11.60
C SER A 661 -15.99 -20.67 12.44
N VAL A 662 -16.25 -20.28 13.68
CA VAL A 662 -15.24 -19.77 14.62
C VAL A 662 -14.75 -20.93 15.49
N PRO A 663 -13.45 -21.30 15.43
CA PRO A 663 -12.91 -22.41 16.20
C PRO A 663 -12.85 -22.08 17.69
N ILE A 664 -13.12 -23.09 18.53
CA ILE A 664 -12.98 -22.98 20.00
C ILE A 664 -11.49 -22.92 20.34
N GLY A 665 -11.09 -21.95 21.18
CA GLY A 665 -9.73 -21.82 21.68
C GLY A 665 -8.67 -21.36 20.66
N LYS A 666 -9.08 -20.91 19.47
CA LYS A 666 -8.18 -20.35 18.46
C LYS A 666 -8.73 -19.03 17.91
N GLU A 667 -7.85 -18.04 17.77
CA GLU A 667 -8.21 -16.74 17.21
C GLU A 667 -8.17 -16.73 15.68
N LEU A 668 -9.13 -16.01 15.09
CA LEU A 668 -9.19 -15.67 13.68
C LEU A 668 -9.19 -14.15 13.54
N SER A 669 -8.39 -13.61 12.61
CA SER A 669 -8.42 -12.19 12.29
C SER A 669 -9.23 -11.92 11.02
N TYR A 670 -10.10 -10.93 11.06
CA TYR A 670 -10.80 -10.39 9.89
C TYR A 670 -10.69 -8.87 9.86
N ASP A 671 -10.64 -8.28 8.67
CA ASP A 671 -10.72 -6.83 8.54
C ASP A 671 -12.19 -6.38 8.51
N SER A 672 -12.50 -5.37 9.31
CA SER A 672 -13.80 -4.70 9.28
C SER A 672 -13.96 -3.86 8.00
N ILE A 673 -15.14 -3.27 7.80
CA ILE A 673 -15.40 -2.29 6.72
C ILE A 673 -14.41 -1.11 6.78
N SER A 674 -13.99 -0.68 7.97
CA SER A 674 -13.01 0.40 8.16
C SER A 674 -11.53 -0.06 8.04
N GLY A 675 -11.28 -1.36 7.83
CA GLY A 675 -9.93 -1.93 7.85
C GLY A 675 -9.38 -2.15 9.27
N PHE A 676 -10.23 -2.06 10.29
CA PHE A 676 -9.87 -2.37 11.66
C PHE A 676 -9.86 -3.89 11.87
N THR A 677 -8.77 -4.41 12.43
CA THR A 677 -8.63 -5.85 12.63
C THR A 677 -9.50 -6.34 13.79
N LEU A 678 -10.37 -7.28 13.48
CA LEU A 678 -11.24 -7.99 14.41
C LEU A 678 -10.69 -9.39 14.69
N TRP A 679 -10.31 -9.63 15.93
CA TRP A 679 -9.87 -10.89 16.49
C TRP A 679 -11.06 -11.62 17.08
N LEU A 680 -11.49 -12.69 16.39
CA LEU A 680 -12.62 -13.52 16.74
C LEU A 680 -12.14 -14.81 17.40
N SER A 681 -12.77 -15.20 18.49
CA SER A 681 -12.64 -16.53 19.09
C SER A 681 -13.99 -17.03 19.59
N LYS A 682 -14.09 -18.35 19.84
CA LYS A 682 -15.29 -18.97 20.40
C LYS A 682 -15.00 -19.56 21.78
N GLU A 683 -15.84 -19.22 22.74
CA GLU A 683 -15.80 -19.80 24.09
C GLU A 683 -16.47 -21.17 24.13
N GLU A 684 -16.21 -21.96 25.18
CA GLU A 684 -16.74 -23.32 25.34
C GLU A 684 -18.28 -23.36 25.41
N ASP A 685 -18.90 -22.29 25.89
CA ASP A 685 -20.36 -22.14 25.96
C ASP A 685 -21.01 -21.70 24.63
N GLY A 686 -20.19 -21.49 23.60
CA GLY A 686 -20.63 -21.12 22.26
C GLY A 686 -20.70 -19.62 21.99
N ALA A 687 -20.38 -18.76 22.95
CA ALA A 687 -20.28 -17.32 22.73
C ALA A 687 -19.12 -16.97 21.79
N VAL A 688 -19.33 -15.97 20.93
CA VAL A 688 -18.29 -15.40 20.07
C VAL A 688 -17.70 -14.17 20.77
N MET A 689 -16.38 -14.17 20.92
CA MET A 689 -15.60 -13.05 21.43
C MET A 689 -15.01 -12.28 20.25
N VAL A 690 -15.08 -10.95 20.31
CA VAL A 690 -14.47 -10.05 19.31
C VAL A 690 -13.74 -8.93 20.00
N ASN A 691 -12.42 -8.87 19.86
CA ASN A 691 -11.56 -7.86 20.50
C ASN A 691 -11.85 -7.68 22.01
N GLY A 692 -12.08 -8.80 22.72
CA GLY A 692 -12.42 -8.80 24.15
C GLY A 692 -13.89 -8.52 24.48
N VAL A 693 -14.74 -8.25 23.49
CA VAL A 693 -16.18 -8.05 23.66
C VAL A 693 -16.94 -9.36 23.42
N ARG A 694 -17.78 -9.75 24.37
CA ARG A 694 -18.53 -11.02 24.34
C ARG A 694 -19.90 -10.89 23.67
N SER A 695 -20.30 -11.89 22.89
CA SER A 695 -21.65 -11.96 22.34
C SER A 695 -22.69 -12.39 23.39
N GLU A 696 -23.81 -11.68 23.47
CA GLU A 696 -25.02 -12.13 24.19
C GLU A 696 -25.83 -13.14 23.37
N ARG A 697 -25.88 -12.94 22.05
CA ARG A 697 -26.62 -13.78 21.11
C ARG A 697 -25.85 -13.90 19.81
N VAL A 698 -25.75 -15.12 19.29
CA VAL A 698 -25.06 -15.41 18.03
C VAL A 698 -26.05 -15.82 16.94
N ASP A 699 -25.60 -15.69 15.70
CA ASP A 699 -26.27 -16.20 14.50
C ASP A 699 -27.70 -15.70 14.26
N VAL A 700 -28.02 -14.47 14.70
CA VAL A 700 -29.30 -13.83 14.41
C VAL A 700 -29.36 -13.47 12.92
N ARG A 701 -30.27 -14.09 12.17
CA ARG A 701 -30.35 -13.84 10.72
C ARG A 701 -31.21 -12.62 10.42
N ARG A 702 -30.68 -11.71 9.60
CA ARG A 702 -31.37 -10.51 9.11
C ARG A 702 -31.00 -10.30 7.64
N LYS A 703 -31.98 -10.44 6.75
CA LYS A 703 -31.77 -10.43 5.29
C LYS A 703 -30.68 -11.45 4.90
N ALA A 704 -29.69 -11.07 4.09
CA ALA A 704 -28.54 -11.91 3.73
C ALA A 704 -27.43 -11.96 4.82
N SER A 705 -27.56 -11.18 5.90
CA SER A 705 -26.53 -10.97 6.92
C SER A 705 -26.74 -11.81 8.17
N VAL A 706 -25.62 -12.08 8.86
CA VAL A 706 -25.55 -12.72 10.18
C VAL A 706 -25.24 -11.65 11.21
N VAL A 707 -25.99 -11.62 12.30
CA VAL A 707 -25.80 -10.64 13.37
C VAL A 707 -25.47 -11.38 14.65
N HIS A 708 -24.35 -10.99 15.28
CA HIS A 708 -24.00 -11.39 16.63
C HIS A 708 -24.22 -10.18 17.52
N VAL A 709 -25.17 -10.27 18.47
CA VAL A 709 -25.47 -9.21 19.42
C VAL A 709 -24.44 -9.26 20.54
N MET A 710 -23.78 -8.14 20.82
CA MET A 710 -22.62 -8.02 21.69
C MET A 710 -22.96 -7.29 22.99
N ASP A 711 -22.43 -7.75 24.13
CA ASP A 711 -22.52 -7.08 25.45
C ASP A 711 -21.48 -5.96 25.59
N GLY A 712 -21.25 -5.23 24.51
CA GLY A 712 -20.28 -4.15 24.46
C GLY A 712 -20.12 -3.62 23.05
N VAL A 713 -19.32 -2.58 22.92
CA VAL A 713 -19.06 -1.94 21.63
C VAL A 713 -17.61 -2.21 21.23
N VAL A 714 -17.45 -2.80 20.05
CA VAL A 714 -16.13 -2.98 19.44
C VAL A 714 -15.69 -1.65 18.84
N MET A 715 -14.61 -1.07 19.37
CA MET A 715 -14.09 0.24 18.98
C MET A 715 -12.56 0.28 19.08
N ASP A 716 -11.94 1.22 18.37
CA ASP A 716 -10.51 1.52 18.53
C ASP A 716 -10.25 2.40 19.77
N ALA A 717 -8.98 2.49 20.18
CA ALA A 717 -8.59 3.23 21.38
C ALA A 717 -8.93 4.72 21.30
N GLU A 718 -8.86 5.32 20.11
CA GLU A 718 -9.20 6.73 19.89
C GLU A 718 -10.71 6.99 20.07
N PHE A 719 -11.56 6.11 19.50
CA PHE A 719 -13.00 6.22 19.66
C PHE A 719 -13.42 5.97 21.11
N GLN A 720 -12.77 5.02 21.78
CA GLN A 720 -13.00 4.77 23.20
C GLN A 720 -12.67 5.99 24.06
N GLN A 721 -11.53 6.64 23.81
CA GLN A 721 -11.17 7.88 24.51
C GLN A 721 -12.16 9.01 24.24
N ALA A 722 -12.57 9.21 22.98
CA ALA A 722 -13.52 10.27 22.62
C ALA A 722 -14.88 10.14 23.32
N VAL A 723 -15.33 8.90 23.57
CA VAL A 723 -16.60 8.64 24.27
C VAL A 723 -16.44 8.74 25.81
N GLN A 724 -15.23 8.56 26.34
CA GLN A 724 -14.91 8.67 27.76
C GLN A 724 -14.62 10.11 28.22
N THR A 725 -14.09 10.97 27.35
CA THR A 725 -13.71 12.37 27.68
C THR A 725 -14.88 13.31 28.00
N GLU A 726 -16.13 12.94 27.74
CA GLU A 726 -17.32 13.68 28.20
C GLU A 726 -17.65 13.43 29.70
N GLU A 727 -16.69 13.04 30.53
CA GLU A 727 -16.88 12.77 31.98
C GLU A 727 -16.55 13.95 32.91
N GLU A 728 -15.92 15.04 32.43
CA GLU A 728 -15.40 16.09 33.34
C GLU A 728 -15.92 17.54 33.12
N ASP A 729 -17.05 17.74 32.44
CA ASP A 729 -17.75 19.06 32.42
C ASP A 729 -19.18 19.02 33.00
#